data_AF-A0A7C0V3G7-F1
#
_entry.id   AF-A0A7C0V3G7-F1
#
_cell.length_a   1.000
_cell.length_b   1.000
_cell.length_c   1.000
_cell.angle_alpha   90.00
_cell.angle_beta   90.00
_cell.angle_gamma   90.00
#
_symmetry.space_group_name_H-M   'P 1'
#
loop_
_entity.id
_entity.type
_entity.pdbx_description
1 polymer ?
#
loop_
_entity_poly.entity_id
_entity_poly.type
_entity_poly.pdbx_seq_one_letter_code
_entity_poly.pdbx_strand_id
1 'polypeptide(L)'
;MRKLAIVYLVLFLYSISAVGNENRIARESRAKSLGGTFMTVYDSPTSALWNPAALDLLKRPVFEINIGQLYEFDIVSLSNYFPGFGTIGLSLRKWETNPPTDLFMIGWGRFISSRLAIGVSTGLFQSESNFEPRLNVGLFYRFSESQPAWKMLSFENFSVGFFLRNLRLREKNLTDEQPRLSASVLYRSPVDWLRIYGSCEIGKSIPIWHGGLELKITKFVSFRVGNTDLKSRIWFWGLGVGVSDWQLNLVFDRTSEKLQFSTTIPFGMPLEEKAQKYYQQGIEDLKQRKLKEALRNFALAHELVPRDATYTNAFYLLKKKLAARELELQKVLEQASALEKQGYFFSAALKYSQLLEQYPEHAAKIRSRLVMLRPKVKYDIRRILNKGEEFFNAGDYLLARKIFQKILLLDSQNNEAKEYLQRSEQLVQKQIEEHFYRGVGYYKQRNLVQAEQEFATVLQLDSTHKEAQHYLEQTRAQKDELENQIAELLKKAEKLEKQHAFLAALRHYIKVLRLDYENQQAKDAVVRLRPKVRPDIQSFLVRAKQALAQENYAAAQKYYEQVLQIVPDQMEARAGLSKVQKERREKSRQLLTQGKKMAAAGKWEQAVLKFKQALNYDPTSATVRSELDSALRQINIQALLRQGLAERDKGNYVRAIKLFNKVLDQDPLNTEATEYLEKTQREKSRKISNLLQEGIKYYSADNFVRAIACFDKLLEVDPENQVAQEYLKRAQQKQRALEKLQ
;
A
#
# COMPACT_ATOMS: atom_id res chain seq x y z
N MET A 1 1.30 47.52 10.60
CA MET A 1 2.74 47.20 10.75
C MET A 1 3.54 47.26 9.44
N ARG A 2 3.06 46.75 8.29
CA ARG A 2 3.85 46.73 7.02
C ARG A 2 3.95 48.04 6.22
N LYS A 3 3.05 49.02 6.42
CA LYS A 3 3.08 50.30 5.69
C LYS A 3 3.89 51.43 6.36
N LEU A 4 4.27 51.26 7.63
CA LEU A 4 5.00 52.31 8.39
C LEU A 4 6.53 52.21 8.30
N ALA A 5 7.08 51.02 7.98
CA ALA A 5 8.54 50.83 7.93
C ALA A 5 9.21 51.47 6.69
N ILE A 6 8.48 51.62 5.58
CA ILE A 6 9.02 52.15 4.32
C ILE A 6 9.16 53.68 4.37
N VAL A 7 8.31 54.37 5.13
CA VAL A 7 8.32 55.85 5.23
C VAL A 7 9.42 56.34 6.16
N TYR A 8 9.74 55.59 7.23
CA TYR A 8 10.82 55.95 8.16
C TYR A 8 12.22 55.70 7.61
N LEU A 9 12.41 54.71 6.71
CA LEU A 9 13.71 54.45 6.08
C LEU A 9 14.12 55.56 5.10
N VAL A 10 13.15 56.24 4.47
CA VAL A 10 13.39 57.33 3.52
C VAL A 10 13.72 58.65 4.23
N LEU A 11 13.19 58.87 5.44
CA LEU A 11 13.41 60.11 6.21
C LEU A 11 14.73 60.11 7.01
N PHE A 12 15.33 58.96 7.29
CA PHE A 12 16.63 58.87 7.98
C PHE A 12 17.83 59.15 7.05
N LEU A 13 17.61 59.28 5.74
CA LEU A 13 18.65 59.44 4.73
C LEU A 13 19.08 60.90 4.47
N TYR A 14 18.50 61.88 5.19
CA TYR A 14 18.61 63.30 4.84
C TYR A 14 19.67 64.13 5.59
N SER A 15 20.57 63.53 6.36
CA SER A 15 21.67 64.29 6.94
C SER A 15 22.92 63.42 7.05
N ILE A 16 23.98 63.76 6.31
CA ILE A 16 25.41 63.70 6.66
C ILE A 16 26.22 64.11 5.42
N SER A 17 27.20 64.99 5.65
CA SER A 17 28.06 65.67 4.69
C SER A 17 29.25 64.81 4.26
N ALA A 18 29.67 64.92 2.99
CA ALA A 18 30.82 64.23 2.43
C ALA A 18 32.15 64.98 2.68
N VAL A 19 33.21 64.23 3.00
CA VAL A 19 34.62 64.64 2.81
C VAL A 19 35.32 63.52 2.04
N GLY A 20 35.91 63.84 0.89
CA GLY A 20 36.38 62.86 -0.09
C GLY A 20 37.86 62.49 0.01
N ASN A 21 38.23 61.37 -0.66
CA ASN A 21 39.29 61.35 -1.67
C ASN A 21 39.25 60.07 -2.54
N GLU A 22 39.55 60.26 -3.83
CA GLU A 22 39.85 59.28 -4.90
C GLU A 22 38.83 58.21 -5.32
N ASN A 23 38.14 58.49 -6.45
CA ASN A 23 37.77 57.61 -7.57
C ASN A 23 37.85 56.09 -7.35
N ARG A 24 37.07 55.56 -6.41
CA ARG A 24 36.92 54.12 -6.21
C ARG A 24 35.44 53.78 -6.21
N ILE A 25 35.05 52.94 -7.17
CA ILE A 25 33.69 52.41 -7.24
C ILE A 25 33.41 51.68 -5.92
N ALA A 26 32.46 52.17 -5.12
CA ALA A 26 32.02 51.49 -3.91
C ALA A 26 31.56 50.07 -4.28
N ARG A 27 32.27 49.08 -3.72
CA ARG A 27 32.02 47.64 -3.88
C ARG A 27 31.69 47.10 -2.51
N GLU A 28 30.68 46.25 -2.45
CA GLU A 28 30.40 45.52 -1.22
C GLU A 28 31.58 44.65 -0.79
N SER A 29 31.66 44.40 0.52
CA SER A 29 32.83 43.82 1.18
C SER A 29 33.21 42.44 0.66
N ARG A 30 32.21 41.59 0.34
CA ARG A 30 32.45 40.28 -0.27
C ARG A 30 33.07 40.41 -1.66
N ALA A 31 32.48 41.20 -2.54
CA ALA A 31 33.05 41.46 -3.86
C ALA A 31 34.47 42.04 -3.80
N LYS A 32 34.71 43.00 -2.88
CA LYS A 32 36.01 43.65 -2.70
C LYS A 32 37.10 42.67 -2.23
N SER A 33 36.78 41.78 -1.29
CA SER A 33 37.69 40.71 -0.84
C SER A 33 38.10 39.72 -1.94
N LEU A 34 37.34 39.66 -3.03
CA LEU A 34 37.62 38.85 -4.22
C LEU A 34 38.23 39.66 -5.37
N GLY A 35 38.80 40.84 -5.09
CA GLY A 35 39.41 41.71 -6.11
C GLY A 35 38.40 42.46 -6.98
N GLY A 36 37.11 42.44 -6.63
CA GLY A 36 36.01 42.88 -7.51
C GLY A 36 35.89 42.08 -8.81
N THR A 37 36.56 40.94 -8.88
CA THR A 37 36.54 39.95 -9.97
C THR A 37 35.15 39.38 -10.25
N PHE A 38 34.23 39.53 -9.29
CA PHE A 38 33.08 38.66 -9.11
C PHE A 38 31.76 39.16 -9.72
N MET A 39 31.69 40.39 -10.22
CA MET A 39 30.41 41.09 -10.38
C MET A 39 29.45 40.52 -11.44
N THR A 40 29.92 39.64 -12.34
CA THR A 40 29.05 39.07 -13.40
C THR A 40 28.54 37.66 -13.13
N VAL A 41 29.05 36.97 -12.10
CA VAL A 41 28.65 35.59 -11.74
C VAL A 41 28.16 35.51 -10.29
N TYR A 42 27.77 36.65 -9.72
CA TYR A 42 27.49 36.84 -8.30
C TYR A 42 26.02 36.63 -7.93
N ASP A 43 25.77 35.95 -6.82
CA ASP A 43 24.46 35.71 -6.22
C ASP A 43 24.16 36.69 -5.06
N SER A 44 23.87 37.96 -5.38
CA SER A 44 23.49 38.99 -4.38
C SER A 44 22.47 40.00 -4.93
N PRO A 45 21.64 40.63 -4.08
CA PRO A 45 20.77 41.74 -4.46
C PRO A 45 21.52 42.87 -5.18
N THR A 46 22.81 43.08 -4.88
CA THR A 46 23.63 44.09 -5.55
C THR A 46 23.83 43.80 -7.03
N SER A 47 23.49 42.60 -7.52
CA SER A 47 23.47 42.26 -8.95
C SER A 47 22.63 43.19 -9.81
N ALA A 48 21.70 43.97 -9.23
CA ALA A 48 21.02 45.06 -9.94
C ALA A 48 21.95 46.22 -10.32
N LEU A 49 23.03 46.46 -9.56
CA LEU A 49 24.14 47.35 -9.91
C LEU A 49 25.12 46.72 -10.91
N TRP A 50 25.14 45.39 -10.91
CA TRP A 50 26.08 44.55 -11.65
C TRP A 50 25.33 43.73 -12.68
N ASN A 51 25.67 42.45 -12.89
CA ASN A 51 24.99 41.62 -13.87
C ASN A 51 23.54 41.29 -13.43
N PRO A 52 22.51 41.93 -14.00
CA PRO A 52 21.13 41.70 -13.60
C PRO A 52 20.66 40.26 -13.88
N ALA A 53 21.29 39.51 -14.79
CA ALA A 53 20.94 38.11 -15.03
C ALA A 53 21.13 37.23 -13.79
N ALA A 54 22.09 37.60 -12.94
CA ALA A 54 22.41 36.86 -11.74
C ALA A 54 21.41 37.10 -10.60
N LEU A 55 20.52 38.10 -10.71
CA LEU A 55 19.42 38.32 -9.77
C LEU A 55 18.53 37.07 -9.63
N ASP A 56 18.31 36.33 -10.72
CA ASP A 56 17.45 35.15 -10.69
C ASP A 56 18.10 33.92 -10.05
N LEU A 57 19.36 34.03 -9.58
CA LEU A 57 19.94 33.08 -8.63
C LEU A 57 19.30 33.23 -7.23
N LEU A 58 18.74 34.40 -6.92
CA LEU A 58 18.07 34.71 -5.66
C LEU A 58 16.58 34.42 -5.80
N LYS A 59 16.17 33.20 -5.45
CA LYS A 59 14.77 32.78 -5.55
C LYS A 59 13.89 33.18 -4.36
N ARG A 60 14.37 34.11 -3.51
CA ARG A 60 13.67 34.59 -2.30
C ARG A 60 13.95 36.09 -2.04
N PRO A 61 13.17 36.74 -1.14
CA PRO A 61 13.49 38.07 -0.66
C PRO A 61 14.86 38.10 0.01
N VAL A 62 15.75 38.99 -0.43
CA VAL A 62 17.08 39.16 0.17
C VAL A 62 17.39 40.63 0.30
N PHE A 63 17.79 41.04 1.49
CA PHE A 63 18.30 42.38 1.77
C PHE A 63 19.81 42.34 1.96
N GLU A 64 20.49 43.35 1.49
CA GLU A 64 21.92 43.53 1.69
C GLU A 64 22.25 44.98 2.01
N ILE A 65 23.17 45.18 2.95
CA ILE A 65 23.75 46.48 3.26
C ILE A 65 25.27 46.34 3.37
N ASN A 66 25.99 47.31 2.81
CA ASN A 66 27.43 47.48 2.95
C ASN A 66 27.75 48.78 3.67
N ILE A 67 28.65 48.70 4.64
CA ILE A 67 29.13 49.81 5.46
C ILE A 67 30.64 49.90 5.26
N GLY A 68 31.08 50.91 4.51
CA GLY A 68 32.48 51.16 4.19
C GLY A 68 33.19 52.04 5.23
N GLN A 69 32.41 52.81 5.98
CA GLN A 69 32.86 53.65 7.09
C GLN A 69 31.87 53.54 8.25
N LEU A 70 32.37 53.54 9.48
CA LEU A 70 31.52 53.50 10.67
C LEU A 70 30.47 54.61 10.60
N TYR A 71 29.20 54.22 10.80
CA TYR A 71 28.00 55.08 10.74
C TYR A 71 27.55 55.55 9.34
N GLU A 72 28.21 55.11 8.26
CA GLU A 72 27.85 55.43 6.88
C GLU A 72 27.68 54.16 6.04
N PHE A 73 26.57 54.07 5.28
CA PHE A 73 26.36 52.97 4.34
C PHE A 73 26.76 53.40 2.93
N ASP A 74 27.34 52.47 2.16
CA ASP A 74 27.73 52.72 0.77
C ASP A 74 26.74 52.08 -0.19
N ILE A 75 26.17 50.93 0.18
CA ILE A 75 25.23 50.17 -0.66
C ILE A 75 24.11 49.64 0.21
N VAL A 76 22.87 49.82 -0.25
CA VAL A 76 21.69 49.12 0.27
C VAL A 76 21.00 48.47 -0.92
N SER A 77 20.67 47.19 -0.82
CA SER A 77 20.02 46.45 -1.89
C SER A 77 18.95 45.51 -1.38
N LEU A 78 17.90 45.32 -2.17
CA LEU A 78 16.79 44.43 -1.88
C LEU A 78 16.39 43.70 -3.16
N SER A 79 16.26 42.38 -3.11
CA SER A 79 15.70 41.60 -4.20
C SER A 79 14.45 40.85 -3.76
N ASN A 80 13.56 40.55 -4.71
CA ASN A 80 12.45 39.63 -4.50
C ASN A 80 12.16 38.80 -5.76
N TYR A 81 11.87 37.52 -5.55
CA TYR A 81 11.56 36.58 -6.62
C TYR A 81 10.05 36.41 -6.81
N PHE A 82 9.65 36.49 -8.07
CA PHE A 82 8.27 36.31 -8.53
C PHE A 82 8.20 35.07 -9.44
N PRO A 83 7.62 33.95 -8.98
CA PRO A 83 7.45 32.75 -9.78
C PRO A 83 6.76 33.04 -11.12
N GLY A 84 7.26 32.47 -12.20
CA GLY A 84 6.81 32.69 -13.56
C GLY A 84 7.28 34.00 -14.19
N PHE A 85 7.90 34.92 -13.44
CA PHE A 85 8.33 36.23 -13.91
C PHE A 85 9.85 36.47 -13.78
N GLY A 86 10.48 36.01 -12.70
CA GLY A 86 11.92 36.22 -12.42
C GLY A 86 12.15 37.03 -11.13
N THR A 87 13.38 37.46 -10.91
CA THR A 87 13.76 38.27 -9.74
C THR A 87 13.88 39.74 -10.11
N ILE A 88 13.31 40.60 -9.27
CA ILE A 88 13.51 42.06 -9.32
C ILE A 88 14.48 42.44 -8.19
N GLY A 89 15.49 43.24 -8.51
CA GLY A 89 16.43 43.82 -7.55
C GLY A 89 16.33 45.35 -7.55
N LEU A 90 16.47 45.95 -6.38
CA LEU A 90 16.59 47.39 -6.16
C LEU A 90 17.89 47.64 -5.42
N SER A 91 18.66 48.62 -5.87
CA SER A 91 19.93 48.98 -5.26
C SER A 91 20.10 50.48 -5.20
N LEU A 92 20.48 50.97 -4.03
CA LEU A 92 20.96 52.32 -3.79
C LEU A 92 22.45 52.22 -3.49
N ARG A 93 23.26 53.04 -4.17
CA ARG A 93 24.69 53.15 -3.94
C ARG A 93 25.08 54.62 -3.82
N LYS A 94 25.79 54.97 -2.76
CA LYS A 94 26.48 56.25 -2.62
C LYS A 94 27.87 56.15 -3.21
N TRP A 95 28.31 57.21 -3.87
CA TRP A 95 29.62 57.28 -4.52
C TRP A 95 30.44 58.40 -3.88
N GLU A 96 31.65 58.05 -3.47
CA GLU A 96 32.62 58.97 -2.87
C GLU A 96 33.37 59.79 -3.95
N THR A 97 32.62 60.51 -4.80
CA THR A 97 33.18 61.49 -5.73
C THR A 97 33.08 62.87 -5.10
N ASN A 98 33.85 63.82 -5.62
CA ASN A 98 33.63 65.23 -5.37
C ASN A 98 33.17 65.87 -6.69
N PRO A 99 31.89 66.23 -6.85
CA PRO A 99 30.78 66.13 -5.89
C PRO A 99 30.24 64.69 -5.70
N PRO A 100 29.57 64.37 -4.56
CA PRO A 100 29.06 63.03 -4.28
C PRO A 100 27.99 62.63 -5.30
N THR A 101 28.03 61.37 -5.75
CA THR A 101 27.07 60.85 -6.73
C THR A 101 26.21 59.73 -6.13
N ASP A 102 24.89 59.82 -6.29
CA ASP A 102 23.97 58.80 -5.83
C ASP A 102 23.45 57.99 -7.02
N LEU A 103 23.44 56.66 -6.88
CA LEU A 103 22.96 55.75 -7.91
C LEU A 103 21.82 54.91 -7.38
N PHE A 104 20.65 55.09 -7.98
CA PHE A 104 19.51 54.20 -7.81
C PHE A 104 19.39 53.28 -9.02
N MET A 105 19.29 51.97 -8.80
CA MET A 105 19.10 50.98 -9.86
C MET A 105 17.95 50.02 -9.55
N ILE A 106 17.18 49.71 -10.59
CA ILE A 106 16.23 48.61 -10.63
C ILE A 106 16.69 47.60 -11.69
N GLY A 107 16.78 46.34 -11.30
CA GLY A 107 17.17 45.24 -12.17
C GLY A 107 16.10 44.16 -12.23
N TRP A 108 16.01 43.49 -13.38
CA TRP A 108 15.24 42.28 -13.57
C TRP A 108 16.13 41.19 -14.17
N GLY A 109 16.04 39.98 -13.63
CA GLY A 109 16.75 38.81 -14.12
C GLY A 109 15.84 37.60 -14.20
N ARG A 110 16.05 36.74 -15.19
CA ARG A 110 15.30 35.48 -15.37
C ARG A 110 16.10 34.40 -16.08
N PHE A 111 16.04 33.18 -15.56
CA PHE A 111 16.36 31.94 -16.28
C PHE A 111 15.34 31.68 -17.39
N ILE A 112 15.78 31.75 -18.65
CA ILE A 112 14.98 31.41 -19.85
C ILE A 112 15.11 29.93 -20.22
N SER A 113 16.16 29.28 -19.72
CA SER A 113 16.31 27.83 -19.69
C SER A 113 16.87 27.42 -18.34
N SER A 114 16.98 26.12 -18.08
CA SER A 114 17.60 25.60 -16.88
C SER A 114 19.07 26.02 -16.70
N ARG A 115 19.74 26.54 -17.74
CA ARG A 115 21.18 26.89 -17.73
C ARG A 115 21.49 28.34 -18.06
N LEU A 116 20.60 29.03 -18.77
CA LEU A 116 20.82 30.39 -19.26
C LEU A 116 19.85 31.36 -18.58
N ALA A 117 20.41 32.39 -17.94
CA ALA A 117 19.69 33.55 -17.46
C ALA A 117 20.07 34.80 -18.24
N ILE A 118 19.08 35.67 -18.40
CA ILE A 118 19.20 36.99 -18.99
C ILE A 118 18.77 38.02 -17.95
N GLY A 119 19.25 39.25 -18.07
CA GLY A 119 18.75 40.33 -17.24
C GLY A 119 19.01 41.70 -17.83
N VAL A 120 18.24 42.66 -17.34
CA VAL A 120 18.34 44.07 -17.70
C VAL A 120 18.20 44.88 -16.42
N SER A 121 18.99 45.94 -16.28
CA SER A 121 18.83 46.91 -15.20
C SER A 121 18.87 48.32 -15.73
N THR A 122 18.09 49.21 -15.12
CA THR A 122 18.15 50.64 -15.39
C THR A 122 18.21 51.42 -14.09
N GLY A 123 18.77 52.61 -14.15
CA GLY A 123 18.94 53.43 -12.96
C GLY A 123 19.17 54.89 -13.28
N LEU A 124 18.98 55.72 -12.25
CA LEU A 124 19.27 57.15 -12.29
C LEU A 124 20.60 57.39 -11.59
N PHE A 125 21.56 57.95 -12.32
CA PHE A 125 22.82 58.43 -11.79
C PHE A 125 22.65 59.93 -11.49
N GLN A 126 22.76 60.32 -10.23
CA GLN A 126 22.66 61.71 -9.80
C GLN A 126 24.06 62.27 -9.53
N SER A 127 24.40 63.38 -10.19
CA SER A 127 25.58 64.18 -9.90
C SER A 127 25.16 65.64 -9.78
N GLU A 128 25.38 66.24 -8.60
CA GLU A 128 24.84 67.56 -8.26
C GLU A 128 23.31 67.62 -8.52
N SER A 129 22.87 68.45 -9.46
CA SER A 129 21.47 68.65 -9.86
C SER A 129 21.06 67.85 -11.12
N ASN A 130 21.99 67.10 -11.73
CA ASN A 130 21.77 66.41 -13.00
C ASN A 130 21.48 64.91 -12.79
N PHE A 131 20.56 64.37 -13.60
CA PHE A 131 20.20 62.96 -13.62
C PHE A 131 20.50 62.34 -14.98
N GLU A 132 21.25 61.25 -14.97
CA GLU A 132 21.60 60.48 -16.17
C GLU A 132 21.03 59.05 -16.07
N PRO A 133 20.06 58.67 -16.94
CA PRO A 133 19.56 57.31 -16.97
C PRO A 133 20.56 56.38 -17.64
N ARG A 134 20.82 55.23 -17.03
CA ARG A 134 21.71 54.19 -17.56
C ARG A 134 20.96 52.88 -17.74
N LEU A 135 21.38 52.12 -18.75
CA LEU A 135 20.92 50.76 -19.01
C LEU A 135 22.10 49.80 -18.90
N ASN A 136 21.87 48.63 -18.30
CA ASN A 136 22.82 47.52 -18.35
C ASN A 136 22.10 46.25 -18.77
N VAL A 137 22.85 45.38 -19.44
CA VAL A 137 22.38 44.08 -19.92
C VAL A 137 23.32 42.99 -19.45
N GLY A 138 22.74 41.87 -19.06
CA GLY A 138 23.43 40.77 -18.42
C GLY A 138 23.08 39.41 -19.02
N LEU A 139 24.07 38.53 -19.10
CA LEU A 139 23.91 37.10 -19.38
C LEU A 139 24.61 36.29 -18.30
N PHE A 140 24.02 35.17 -17.91
CA PHE A 140 24.63 34.21 -16.99
C PHE A 140 24.37 32.79 -17.49
N TYR A 141 25.41 31.99 -17.62
CA TYR A 141 25.34 30.61 -18.06
C TYR A 141 26.02 29.67 -17.06
N ARG A 142 25.34 28.57 -16.71
CA ARG A 142 25.92 27.47 -15.93
C ARG A 142 26.02 26.21 -16.77
N PHE A 143 27.18 25.56 -16.76
CA PHE A 143 27.40 24.34 -17.54
C PHE A 143 26.67 23.13 -16.96
N SER A 144 26.43 23.13 -15.65
CA SER A 144 25.62 22.11 -14.97
C SER A 144 24.42 22.71 -14.23
N GLU A 145 23.35 21.94 -14.23
CA GLU A 145 22.14 22.19 -13.45
C GLU A 145 22.22 21.59 -12.04
N SER A 146 23.19 20.72 -11.75
CA SER A 146 23.35 19.96 -10.49
C SER A 146 24.41 20.57 -9.55
N GLN A 147 24.77 19.86 -8.47
CA GLN A 147 25.97 20.18 -7.68
C GLN A 147 27.23 20.03 -8.54
N PRO A 148 28.35 20.69 -8.19
CA PRO A 148 29.60 20.49 -8.92
C PRO A 148 29.91 18.99 -9.04
N ALA A 149 30.25 18.56 -10.26
CA ALA A 149 30.68 17.22 -10.61
C ALA A 149 31.76 16.76 -9.63
N TRP A 150 31.67 15.50 -9.21
CA TRP A 150 32.64 14.86 -8.32
C TRP A 150 34.07 14.90 -8.89
N LYS A 151 34.19 14.92 -10.22
CA LYS A 151 35.47 15.05 -10.91
C LYS A 151 35.97 16.50 -10.82
N MET A 152 37.16 16.68 -10.24
CA MET A 152 37.86 17.96 -10.21
C MET A 152 38.05 18.49 -11.64
N LEU A 153 37.99 19.82 -11.82
CA LEU A 153 38.16 20.50 -13.12
C LEU A 153 37.22 20.06 -14.25
N SER A 154 36.10 19.38 -13.95
CA SER A 154 35.05 19.14 -14.95
C SER A 154 34.47 20.45 -15.47
N PHE A 155 34.17 20.53 -16.78
CA PHE A 155 33.48 21.69 -17.37
C PHE A 155 32.14 22.01 -16.71
N GLU A 156 31.48 21.00 -16.15
CA GLU A 156 30.22 21.13 -15.39
C GLU A 156 30.34 22.04 -14.16
N ASN A 157 31.56 22.21 -13.64
CA ASN A 157 31.85 23.01 -12.44
C ASN A 157 32.01 24.50 -12.74
N PHE A 158 31.90 24.88 -14.01
CA PHE A 158 32.08 26.25 -14.44
C PHE A 158 30.74 27.00 -14.58
N SER A 159 30.79 28.31 -14.37
CA SER A 159 29.73 29.25 -14.72
C SER A 159 30.38 30.48 -15.35
N VAL A 160 29.71 31.07 -16.32
CA VAL A 160 30.21 32.22 -17.07
C VAL A 160 29.17 33.34 -17.04
N GLY A 161 29.63 34.57 -16.85
CA GLY A 161 28.79 35.76 -16.85
C GLY A 161 29.32 36.80 -17.80
N PHE A 162 28.42 37.41 -18.58
CA PHE A 162 28.71 38.56 -19.43
C PHE A 162 27.86 39.74 -18.98
N PHE A 163 28.47 40.91 -18.92
CA PHE A 163 27.82 42.11 -18.45
C PHE A 163 28.24 43.32 -19.29
N LEU A 164 27.26 43.96 -19.91
CA LEU A 164 27.45 45.20 -20.64
C LEU A 164 26.82 46.33 -19.84
N ARG A 165 27.65 47.22 -19.31
CA ARG A 165 27.21 48.31 -18.41
C ARG A 165 27.40 49.68 -19.00
N ASN A 166 26.68 50.65 -18.43
CA ASN A 166 26.71 52.05 -18.80
C ASN A 166 26.28 52.27 -20.27
N LEU A 167 25.27 51.54 -20.75
CA LEU A 167 24.61 51.86 -22.01
C LEU A 167 23.77 53.13 -21.81
N ARG A 168 24.09 54.16 -22.58
CA ARG A 168 23.54 55.50 -22.41
C ARG A 168 22.30 55.69 -23.28
N LEU A 169 21.34 56.46 -22.78
CA LEU A 169 20.09 56.77 -23.50
C LEU A 169 20.06 58.21 -24.05
N ARG A 170 21.12 59.01 -23.87
CA ARG A 170 21.28 60.40 -24.35
C ARG A 170 22.67 60.65 -24.95
N GLU A 171 22.76 61.61 -25.88
CA GLU A 171 24.01 61.97 -26.61
C GLU A 171 24.97 62.91 -25.86
N LYS A 172 24.49 63.82 -24.99
CA LYS A 172 25.35 64.76 -24.27
C LYS A 172 25.91 64.18 -22.97
N ASN A 173 27.22 64.26 -22.81
CA ASN A 173 27.97 63.72 -21.67
C ASN A 173 27.78 64.58 -20.41
N LEU A 174 27.33 63.94 -19.32
CA LEU A 174 27.42 64.49 -17.96
C LEU A 174 28.60 63.89 -17.18
N THR A 175 29.12 62.73 -17.61
CA THR A 175 30.27 62.02 -16.99
C THR A 175 31.15 61.30 -18.03
N ASP A 176 32.42 61.09 -17.70
CA ASP A 176 33.43 60.41 -18.55
C ASP A 176 33.31 58.87 -18.60
N GLU A 177 32.30 58.26 -17.97
CA GLU A 177 32.18 56.80 -17.87
C GLU A 177 31.65 56.13 -19.15
N GLN A 178 32.54 55.59 -19.98
CA GLN A 178 32.19 54.86 -21.21
C GLN A 178 31.49 53.51 -20.96
N PRO A 179 30.74 52.98 -21.95
CA PRO A 179 30.24 51.61 -21.93
C PRO A 179 31.37 50.61 -21.69
N ARG A 180 31.14 49.60 -20.85
CA ARG A 180 32.14 48.56 -20.56
C ARG A 180 31.54 47.17 -20.67
N LEU A 181 32.32 46.26 -21.24
CA LEU A 181 32.01 44.84 -21.31
C LEU A 181 32.84 44.11 -20.27
N SER A 182 32.19 43.29 -19.46
CA SER A 182 32.85 42.41 -18.48
C SER A 182 32.50 40.96 -18.77
N ALA A 183 33.51 40.10 -18.78
CA ALA A 183 33.34 38.66 -18.84
C ALA A 183 33.94 38.04 -17.57
N SER A 184 33.26 37.06 -16.98
CA SER A 184 33.80 36.37 -15.80
C SER A 184 33.52 34.88 -15.86
N VAL A 185 34.42 34.12 -15.26
CA VAL A 185 34.31 32.68 -15.08
C VAL A 185 34.40 32.36 -13.60
N LEU A 186 33.56 31.44 -13.16
CA LEU A 186 33.52 30.88 -11.81
C LEU A 186 33.71 29.37 -11.90
N TYR A 187 34.73 28.86 -11.25
CA TYR A 187 34.91 27.44 -11.01
C TYR A 187 34.51 27.09 -9.57
N ARG A 188 33.66 26.07 -9.39
CA ARG A 188 33.30 25.52 -8.07
C ARG A 188 33.84 24.10 -7.94
N SER A 189 34.68 23.86 -6.94
CA SER A 189 35.17 22.51 -6.62
C SER A 189 34.04 21.54 -6.24
N PRO A 190 34.26 20.22 -6.34
CA PRO A 190 33.33 19.23 -5.77
C PRO A 190 33.08 19.53 -4.29
N VAL A 191 31.82 19.45 -3.83
CA VAL A 191 31.42 19.79 -2.45
C VAL A 191 31.63 21.29 -2.07
N ASP A 192 31.98 22.13 -3.06
CA ASP A 192 32.01 23.60 -2.96
C ASP A 192 32.91 24.18 -1.85
N TRP A 193 34.00 23.49 -1.50
CA TRP A 193 34.99 23.94 -0.50
C TRP A 193 35.95 25.02 -1.05
N LEU A 194 36.21 25.00 -2.36
CA LEU A 194 37.02 25.98 -3.11
C LEU A 194 36.22 26.57 -4.26
N ARG A 195 36.31 27.90 -4.41
CA ARG A 195 35.83 28.63 -5.59
C ARG A 195 36.93 29.53 -6.16
N ILE A 196 37.06 29.52 -7.47
CA ILE A 196 38.04 30.33 -8.20
C ILE A 196 37.29 31.25 -9.16
N TYR A 197 37.68 32.52 -9.13
CA TYR A 197 37.10 33.59 -9.94
C TYR A 197 38.16 34.18 -10.85
N GLY A 198 37.83 34.33 -12.12
CA GLY A 198 38.61 35.08 -13.08
C GLY A 198 37.71 36.01 -13.88
N SER A 199 38.12 37.25 -14.08
CA SER A 199 37.36 38.17 -14.92
C SER A 199 38.22 39.14 -15.69
N CYS A 200 37.64 39.61 -16.79
CA CYS A 200 38.23 40.57 -17.69
C CYS A 200 37.23 41.69 -17.92
N GLU A 201 37.67 42.93 -17.75
CA GLU A 201 36.91 44.12 -18.04
C GLU A 201 37.54 44.86 -19.23
N ILE A 202 36.72 45.08 -20.26
CA ILE A 202 37.09 45.73 -21.52
C ILE A 202 36.31 47.04 -21.60
N GLY A 203 37.03 48.16 -21.66
CA GLY A 203 36.43 49.50 -21.71
C GLY A 203 37.40 50.56 -22.19
N LYS A 204 38.57 50.70 -21.54
CA LYS A 204 39.70 51.49 -22.07
C LYS A 204 40.56 50.62 -23.02
N SER A 205 41.50 51.24 -23.73
CA SER A 205 42.47 50.61 -24.64
C SER A 205 43.34 49.50 -24.01
N ILE A 206 43.32 49.32 -22.68
CA ILE A 206 44.01 48.22 -21.98
C ILE A 206 42.98 47.42 -21.16
N PRO A 207 42.85 46.10 -21.35
CA PRO A 207 41.97 45.25 -20.56
C PRO A 207 42.48 45.12 -19.12
N ILE A 208 41.56 45.12 -18.16
CA ILE A 208 41.84 44.94 -16.73
C ILE A 208 41.46 43.51 -16.35
N TRP A 209 42.41 42.78 -15.76
CA TRP A 209 42.21 41.41 -15.32
C TRP A 209 42.10 41.34 -13.82
N HIS A 210 41.05 40.70 -13.33
CA HIS A 210 40.82 40.48 -11.91
C HIS A 210 40.91 38.99 -11.59
N GLY A 211 41.37 38.66 -10.37
CA GLY A 211 41.46 37.29 -9.88
C GLY A 211 40.99 37.20 -8.43
N GLY A 212 40.29 36.12 -8.09
CA GLY A 212 39.82 35.91 -6.72
C GLY A 212 39.72 34.43 -6.37
N LEU A 213 39.86 34.13 -5.08
CA LEU A 213 39.76 32.79 -4.53
C LEU A 213 38.97 32.83 -3.22
N GLU A 214 38.01 31.91 -3.07
CA GLU A 214 37.24 31.71 -1.83
C GLU A 214 37.42 30.28 -1.33
N LEU A 215 37.94 30.12 -0.12
CA LEU A 215 38.06 28.86 0.61
C LEU A 215 36.98 28.81 1.68
N LYS A 216 36.07 27.84 1.61
CA LYS A 216 35.13 27.54 2.68
C LYS A 216 35.78 26.56 3.65
N ILE A 217 36.33 27.10 4.73
CA ILE A 217 37.01 26.34 5.78
C ILE A 217 36.00 25.44 6.51
N THR A 218 34.81 25.98 6.75
CA THR A 218 33.65 25.24 7.29
C THR A 218 32.39 25.65 6.55
N LYS A 219 31.25 25.03 6.88
CA LYS A 219 29.93 25.50 6.40
C LYS A 219 29.57 26.93 6.86
N PHE A 220 30.29 27.47 7.85
CA PHE A 220 30.03 28.78 8.44
C PHE A 220 31.12 29.81 8.16
N VAL A 221 32.35 29.39 7.87
CA VAL A 221 33.49 30.30 7.75
C VAL A 221 34.14 30.16 6.38
N SER A 222 34.32 31.29 5.69
CA SER A 222 35.08 31.37 4.45
C SER A 222 36.18 32.40 4.51
N PHE A 223 37.30 32.09 3.86
CA PHE A 223 38.43 32.98 3.67
C PHE A 223 38.52 33.37 2.21
N ARG A 224 38.81 34.64 1.94
CA ARG A 224 38.84 35.20 0.59
C ARG A 224 40.11 35.99 0.37
N VAL A 225 40.66 35.82 -0.81
CA VAL A 225 41.76 36.62 -1.31
C VAL A 225 41.49 37.02 -2.75
N GLY A 226 41.82 38.25 -3.12
CA GLY A 226 41.63 38.69 -4.48
C GLY A 226 42.43 39.92 -4.85
N ASN A 227 42.60 40.10 -6.16
CA ASN A 227 43.39 41.16 -6.75
C ASN A 227 42.54 41.95 -7.75
N THR A 228 42.55 43.29 -7.60
CA THR A 228 41.77 44.24 -8.40
C THR A 228 42.35 44.55 -9.76
N ASP A 229 43.61 44.24 -10.01
CA ASP A 229 44.25 44.26 -11.32
C ASP A 229 45.48 43.39 -11.19
N LEU A 230 45.57 42.26 -11.91
CA LEU A 230 46.71 41.35 -11.83
C LEU A 230 48.07 42.02 -12.11
N LYS A 231 48.08 43.21 -12.73
CA LYS A 231 49.29 44.05 -12.88
C LYS A 231 49.65 44.84 -11.62
N SER A 232 48.69 45.07 -10.73
CA SER A 232 48.83 45.75 -9.44
C SER A 232 49.31 44.80 -8.34
N ARG A 233 50.04 45.35 -7.36
CA ARG A 233 50.46 44.64 -6.13
C ARG A 233 49.39 44.69 -5.02
N ILE A 234 48.16 45.09 -5.34
CA ILE A 234 47.11 45.32 -4.34
C ILE A 234 46.28 44.05 -4.18
N TRP A 235 46.38 43.44 -3.00
CA TRP A 235 45.64 42.25 -2.62
C TRP A 235 44.70 42.55 -1.46
N PHE A 236 43.47 42.04 -1.57
CA PHE A 236 42.44 42.14 -0.55
C PHE A 236 42.29 40.82 0.16
N TRP A 237 42.04 40.88 1.46
CA TRP A 237 41.83 39.74 2.33
C TRP A 237 40.50 39.92 3.04
N GLY A 238 39.66 38.90 3.00
CA GLY A 238 38.35 38.95 3.62
C GLY A 238 37.97 37.67 4.33
N LEU A 239 37.05 37.84 5.29
CA LEU A 239 36.47 36.78 6.09
C LEU A 239 34.95 36.80 5.89
N GLY A 240 34.37 35.65 5.56
CA GLY A 240 32.94 35.43 5.55
C GLY A 240 32.53 34.59 6.76
N VAL A 241 31.50 35.03 7.48
CA VAL A 241 30.86 34.26 8.55
C VAL A 241 29.38 34.11 8.20
N GLY A 242 28.89 32.89 8.11
CA GLY A 242 27.50 32.58 7.83
C GLY A 242 26.88 31.76 8.95
N VAL A 243 25.65 32.09 9.35
CA VAL A 243 24.84 31.28 10.28
C VAL A 243 23.47 31.09 9.63
N SER A 244 23.11 29.84 9.39
CA SER A 244 21.96 29.48 8.55
C SER A 244 22.06 30.16 7.18
N ASP A 245 21.17 31.10 6.88
CA ASP A 245 21.12 31.83 5.62
C ASP A 245 21.63 33.28 5.72
N TRP A 246 21.94 33.75 6.92
CA TRP A 246 22.54 35.05 7.16
C TRP A 246 24.04 35.00 6.86
N GLN A 247 24.57 36.02 6.18
CA GLN A 247 25.99 36.15 5.89
C GLN A 247 26.52 37.51 6.34
N LEU A 248 27.65 37.50 7.03
CA LEU A 248 28.47 38.66 7.35
C LEU A 248 29.81 38.54 6.61
N ASN A 249 30.21 39.58 5.91
CA ASN A 249 31.45 39.64 5.15
C ASN A 249 32.29 40.80 5.65
N LEU A 250 33.54 40.53 6.01
CA LEU A 250 34.52 41.52 6.46
C LEU A 250 35.65 41.59 5.42
N VAL A 251 36.11 42.81 5.12
CA VAL A 251 37.31 43.02 4.31
C VAL A 251 38.13 44.14 4.93
N PHE A 252 39.43 43.90 5.09
CA PHE A 252 40.35 44.96 5.45
C PHE A 252 40.92 45.58 4.18
N ASP A 253 40.59 46.84 3.93
CA ASP A 253 41.13 47.58 2.80
C ASP A 253 42.45 48.24 3.20
N ARG A 254 43.57 47.64 2.78
CA ARG A 254 44.92 48.17 3.04
C ARG A 254 45.17 49.55 2.46
N THR A 255 44.41 49.98 1.47
CA THR A 255 44.64 51.27 0.80
C THR A 255 43.92 52.43 1.47
N SER A 256 42.78 52.16 2.10
CA SER A 256 42.04 53.16 2.90
C SER A 256 42.26 52.98 4.40
N GLU A 257 42.97 51.92 4.81
CA GLU A 257 43.18 51.50 6.20
C GLU A 257 41.87 51.29 6.99
N LYS A 258 40.75 51.05 6.28
CA LYS A 258 39.42 50.86 6.86
C LYS A 258 39.02 49.39 6.85
N LEU A 259 38.37 48.96 7.94
CA LEU A 259 37.62 47.72 7.98
C LEU A 259 36.22 47.99 7.43
N GLN A 260 35.83 47.25 6.40
CA GLN A 260 34.50 47.33 5.80
C GLN A 260 33.74 46.04 6.06
N PHE A 261 32.41 46.15 6.15
CA PHE A 261 31.57 44.98 6.23
C PHE A 261 30.32 45.05 5.36
N SER A 262 29.88 43.90 4.87
CA SER A 262 28.55 43.73 4.27
C SER A 262 27.80 42.61 4.97
N THR A 263 26.48 42.76 5.07
CA THR A 263 25.60 41.71 5.58
C THR A 263 24.48 41.43 4.60
N THR A 264 24.25 40.15 4.34
CA THR A 264 23.17 39.65 3.48
C THR A 264 22.17 38.90 4.35
N ILE A 265 20.94 39.38 4.37
CA ILE A 265 19.84 38.87 5.20
C ILE A 265 18.69 38.44 4.27
N PRO A 266 18.53 37.14 4.02
CA PRO A 266 17.35 36.62 3.36
C PRO A 266 16.16 36.60 4.33
N PHE A 267 14.98 36.90 3.80
CA PHE A 267 13.72 36.87 4.55
C PHE A 267 12.69 35.97 3.90
N GLY A 268 11.75 35.50 4.71
CA GLY A 268 10.67 34.63 4.28
C GLY A 268 11.05 33.15 4.32
N MET A 269 10.13 32.33 3.84
CA MET A 269 10.22 30.88 3.87
C MET A 269 11.36 30.39 2.95
N PRO A 270 12.20 29.42 3.38
CA PRO A 270 13.14 28.72 2.52
C PRO A 270 12.49 28.18 1.24
N LEU A 271 13.26 28.05 0.16
CA LEU A 271 12.74 27.65 -1.15
C LEU A 271 12.11 26.26 -1.11
N GLU A 272 12.78 25.35 -0.40
CA GLU A 272 12.38 23.96 -0.23
C GLU A 272 11.03 23.87 0.48
N GLU A 273 10.86 24.63 1.57
CA GLU A 273 9.61 24.66 2.33
C GLU A 273 8.48 25.33 1.53
N LYS A 274 8.78 26.40 0.79
CA LYS A 274 7.80 27.08 -0.09
C LYS A 274 7.36 26.18 -1.25
N ALA A 275 8.28 25.44 -1.85
CA ALA A 275 7.97 24.45 -2.90
C ALA A 275 7.15 23.29 -2.34
N GLN A 276 7.50 22.78 -1.15
CA GLN A 276 6.75 21.74 -0.47
C GLN A 276 5.32 22.19 -0.18
N LYS A 277 5.12 23.44 0.24
CA LYS A 277 3.78 24.00 0.45
C LYS A 277 2.93 23.97 -0.83
N TYR A 278 3.47 24.44 -1.96
CA TYR A 278 2.75 24.37 -3.24
C TYR A 278 2.50 22.93 -3.68
N TYR A 279 3.46 22.04 -3.47
CA TYR A 279 3.28 20.62 -3.77
C TYR A 279 2.12 20.01 -2.96
N GLN A 280 2.04 20.29 -1.65
CA GLN A 280 0.93 19.83 -0.82
C GLN A 280 -0.41 20.42 -1.24
N GLN A 281 -0.45 21.70 -1.60
CA GLN A 281 -1.65 22.32 -2.18
C GLN A 281 -2.06 21.64 -3.50
N GLY A 282 -1.10 21.31 -4.36
CA GLY A 282 -1.35 20.58 -5.59
C GLY A 282 -1.91 19.16 -5.36
N ILE A 283 -1.44 18.46 -4.33
CA ILE A 283 -2.02 17.17 -3.91
C ILE A 283 -3.47 17.35 -3.43
N GLU A 284 -3.75 18.38 -2.65
CA GLU A 284 -5.10 18.63 -2.15
C GLU A 284 -6.06 19.00 -3.29
N ASP A 285 -5.62 19.82 -4.24
CA ASP A 285 -6.37 20.11 -5.46
C ASP A 285 -6.65 18.84 -6.29
N LEU A 286 -5.67 17.93 -6.39
CA LEU A 286 -5.88 16.63 -7.03
C LEU A 286 -6.97 15.80 -6.35
N LYS A 287 -6.99 15.75 -5.01
CA LYS A 287 -8.04 15.03 -4.26
C LYS A 287 -9.42 15.63 -4.51
N GLN A 288 -9.48 16.95 -4.63
CA GLN A 288 -10.70 17.70 -4.96
C GLN A 288 -11.04 17.68 -6.46
N ARG A 289 -10.28 16.95 -7.28
CA ARG A 289 -10.41 16.85 -8.75
C ARG A 289 -10.21 18.19 -9.50
N LYS A 290 -9.60 19.19 -8.87
CA LYS A 290 -9.24 20.49 -9.43
C LYS A 290 -7.92 20.41 -10.20
N LEU A 291 -7.97 19.77 -11.37
CA LEU A 291 -6.75 19.35 -12.07
C LEU A 291 -5.90 20.52 -12.60
N LYS A 292 -6.53 21.66 -12.95
CA LYS A 292 -5.82 22.84 -13.46
C LYS A 292 -5.07 23.56 -12.35
N GLU A 293 -5.70 23.70 -11.20
CA GLU A 293 -5.13 24.27 -9.98
C GLU A 293 -3.97 23.40 -9.48
N ALA A 294 -4.18 22.07 -9.45
CA ALA A 294 -3.13 21.12 -9.11
C ALA A 294 -1.91 21.25 -10.04
N LEU A 295 -2.13 21.33 -11.36
CA LEU A 295 -1.06 21.51 -12.33
C LEU A 295 -0.30 22.81 -12.11
N ARG A 296 -1.01 23.92 -11.82
CA ARG A 296 -0.39 25.21 -11.52
C ARG A 296 0.47 25.13 -10.25
N ASN A 297 -0.02 24.49 -9.19
CA ASN A 297 0.70 24.34 -7.95
C ASN A 297 1.94 23.44 -8.09
N PHE A 298 1.85 22.34 -8.86
CA PHE A 298 3.04 21.54 -9.20
C PHE A 298 4.03 22.29 -10.08
N ALA A 299 3.56 23.13 -11.01
CA ALA A 299 4.44 23.98 -11.82
C ALA A 299 5.24 24.95 -10.94
N LEU A 300 4.58 25.58 -9.94
CA LEU A 300 5.23 26.48 -8.98
C LEU A 300 6.26 25.75 -8.10
N ALA A 301 5.93 24.55 -7.61
CA ALA A 301 6.85 23.74 -6.83
C ALA A 301 8.09 23.33 -7.65
N HIS A 302 7.86 22.89 -8.89
CA HIS A 302 8.93 22.55 -9.83
C HIS A 302 9.76 23.77 -10.21
N GLU A 303 9.19 24.96 -10.39
CA GLU A 303 9.97 26.16 -10.72
C GLU A 303 10.88 26.61 -9.56
N LEU A 304 10.39 26.49 -8.32
CA LEU A 304 11.15 26.85 -7.12
C LEU A 304 12.28 25.86 -6.83
N VAL A 305 12.02 24.55 -7.02
CA VAL A 305 13.03 23.50 -6.85
C VAL A 305 13.00 22.56 -8.06
N PRO A 306 13.59 22.97 -9.21
CA PRO A 306 13.55 22.17 -10.45
C PRO A 306 14.29 20.84 -10.35
N ARG A 307 15.14 20.69 -9.33
CA ARG A 307 15.96 19.51 -9.08
C ARG A 307 15.20 18.40 -8.35
N ASP A 308 14.09 18.72 -7.70
CA ASP A 308 13.33 17.71 -6.97
C ASP A 308 12.58 16.83 -7.97
N ALA A 309 12.98 15.55 -8.02
CA ALA A 309 12.36 14.57 -8.89
C ALA A 309 10.86 14.42 -8.60
N THR A 310 10.43 14.59 -7.34
CA THR A 310 9.04 14.50 -6.91
C THR A 310 8.19 15.58 -7.57
N TYR A 311 8.62 16.84 -7.45
CA TYR A 311 7.89 17.98 -8.02
C TYR A 311 7.90 17.95 -9.55
N THR A 312 9.04 17.60 -10.12
CA THR A 312 9.23 17.47 -11.57
C THR A 312 8.32 16.39 -12.14
N ASN A 313 8.33 15.19 -11.56
CA ASN A 313 7.49 14.09 -12.01
C ASN A 313 6.01 14.42 -11.83
N ALA A 314 5.61 15.01 -10.70
CA ALA A 314 4.22 15.40 -10.47
C ALA A 314 3.71 16.39 -11.53
N PHE A 315 4.50 17.41 -11.85
CA PHE A 315 4.17 18.38 -12.88
C PHE A 315 4.05 17.73 -14.28
N TYR A 316 5.08 17.02 -14.75
CA TYR A 316 5.09 16.46 -16.11
C TYR A 316 4.09 15.32 -16.30
N LEU A 317 3.89 14.46 -15.29
CA LEU A 317 2.90 13.38 -15.37
C LEU A 317 1.48 13.94 -15.44
N LEU A 318 1.14 14.92 -14.61
CA LEU A 318 -0.18 15.54 -14.63
C LEU A 318 -0.39 16.31 -15.95
N LYS A 319 0.62 17.05 -16.40
CA LYS A 319 0.59 17.77 -17.69
C LYS A 319 0.30 16.81 -18.85
N LYS A 320 0.98 15.66 -18.91
CA LYS A 320 0.78 14.65 -19.95
C LYS A 320 -0.62 14.03 -19.88
N LYS A 321 -1.10 13.68 -18.67
CA LYS A 321 -2.45 13.13 -18.47
C LYS A 321 -3.54 14.12 -18.90
N LEU A 322 -3.38 15.39 -18.55
CA LEU A 322 -4.33 16.43 -18.95
C LEU A 322 -4.35 16.62 -20.47
N ALA A 323 -3.19 16.66 -21.13
CA ALA A 323 -3.12 16.76 -22.59
C ALA A 323 -3.81 15.58 -23.30
N ALA A 324 -3.58 14.35 -22.82
CA ALA A 324 -4.26 13.16 -23.37
C ALA A 324 -5.78 13.23 -23.18
N ARG A 325 -6.22 13.69 -22.01
CA ARG A 325 -7.64 13.86 -21.66
C ARG A 325 -8.31 14.96 -22.50
N GLU A 326 -7.61 16.04 -22.80
CA GLU A 326 -8.10 17.10 -23.69
C GLU A 326 -8.23 16.61 -25.14
N LEU A 327 -7.28 15.80 -25.61
CA LEU A 327 -7.34 15.20 -26.95
C LEU A 327 -8.54 14.24 -27.09
N GLU A 328 -8.79 13.42 -26.06
CA GLU A 328 -9.95 12.52 -26.03
C GLU A 328 -11.26 13.31 -26.04
N LEU A 329 -11.36 14.36 -25.22
CA LEU A 329 -12.50 15.26 -25.23
C LEU A 329 -12.74 15.87 -26.61
N GLN A 330 -11.70 16.35 -27.30
CA GLN A 330 -11.82 16.89 -28.67
C GLN A 330 -12.39 15.85 -29.63
N LYS A 331 -11.86 14.63 -29.62
CA LYS A 331 -12.35 13.55 -30.48
C LYS A 331 -13.83 13.25 -30.25
N VAL A 332 -14.27 13.21 -28.99
CA VAL A 332 -15.68 12.93 -28.66
C VAL A 332 -16.59 14.12 -29.01
N LEU A 333 -16.12 15.36 -28.82
CA LEU A 333 -16.84 16.56 -29.26
C LEU A 333 -17.02 16.61 -30.78
N GLU A 334 -16.02 16.17 -31.55
CA GLU A 334 -16.11 16.05 -33.01
C GLU A 334 -17.14 15.00 -33.42
N GLN A 335 -17.15 13.83 -32.76
CA GLN A 335 -18.17 12.80 -33.01
C GLN A 335 -19.58 13.31 -32.71
N ALA A 336 -19.78 13.99 -31.58
CA ALA A 336 -21.06 14.57 -31.21
C ALA A 336 -21.51 15.64 -32.22
N SER A 337 -20.58 16.48 -32.69
CA SER A 337 -20.82 17.49 -33.72
C SER A 337 -21.14 16.89 -35.09
N ALA A 338 -20.49 15.78 -35.46
CA ALA A 338 -20.77 15.07 -36.71
C ALA A 338 -22.19 14.48 -36.72
N LEU A 339 -22.61 13.85 -35.61
CA LEU A 339 -23.97 13.35 -35.42
C LEU A 339 -25.01 14.47 -35.54
N GLU A 340 -24.71 15.63 -34.97
CA GLU A 340 -25.55 16.80 -35.09
C GLU A 340 -25.69 17.29 -36.54
N LYS A 341 -24.58 17.37 -37.28
CA LYS A 341 -24.59 17.74 -38.71
C LYS A 341 -25.39 16.77 -39.57
N GLN A 342 -25.38 15.49 -39.21
CA GLN A 342 -26.15 14.43 -39.88
C GLN A 342 -27.64 14.41 -39.48
N GLY A 343 -28.06 15.24 -38.53
CA GLY A 343 -29.45 15.29 -38.07
C GLY A 343 -29.82 14.28 -36.99
N TYR A 344 -28.87 13.52 -36.43
CA TYR A 344 -29.10 12.59 -35.33
C TYR A 344 -29.07 13.32 -33.97
N PHE A 345 -30.02 14.22 -33.74
CA PHE A 345 -29.99 15.16 -32.61
C PHE A 345 -30.05 14.46 -31.24
N PHE A 346 -30.87 13.42 -31.08
CA PHE A 346 -30.88 12.61 -29.85
C PHE A 346 -29.52 11.97 -29.54
N SER A 347 -28.89 11.34 -30.53
CA SER A 347 -27.59 10.67 -30.35
C SER A 347 -26.49 11.69 -30.03
N ALA A 348 -26.51 12.85 -30.70
CA ALA A 348 -25.60 13.96 -30.41
C ALA A 348 -25.79 14.47 -28.97
N ALA A 349 -27.03 14.72 -28.55
CA ALA A 349 -27.36 15.18 -27.20
C ALA A 349 -26.96 14.16 -26.13
N LEU A 350 -27.16 12.86 -26.37
CA LEU A 350 -26.70 11.81 -25.46
C LEU A 350 -25.18 11.85 -25.27
N LYS A 351 -24.43 12.01 -26.37
CA LYS A 351 -22.96 12.10 -26.32
C LYS A 351 -22.49 13.35 -25.58
N TYR A 352 -23.16 14.49 -25.78
CA TYR A 352 -22.89 15.70 -25.00
C TYR A 352 -23.24 15.54 -23.53
N SER A 353 -24.35 14.87 -23.18
CA SER A 353 -24.72 14.62 -21.78
C SER A 353 -23.69 13.74 -21.06
N GLN A 354 -23.22 12.67 -21.72
CA GLN A 354 -22.14 11.82 -21.20
C GLN A 354 -20.82 12.59 -21.00
N LEU A 355 -20.48 13.50 -21.92
CA LEU A 355 -19.31 14.36 -21.77
C LEU A 355 -19.41 15.30 -20.57
N LEU A 356 -20.61 15.75 -20.21
CA LEU A 356 -20.82 16.64 -19.09
C LEU A 356 -20.49 15.99 -17.74
N GLU A 357 -20.81 14.70 -17.59
CA GLU A 357 -20.44 13.92 -16.40
C GLU A 357 -18.93 13.67 -16.33
N GLN A 358 -18.31 13.38 -17.48
CA GLN A 358 -16.90 13.04 -17.54
C GLN A 358 -15.97 14.26 -17.50
N TYR A 359 -16.42 15.43 -17.93
CA TYR A 359 -15.60 16.63 -18.09
C TYR A 359 -16.29 17.88 -17.51
N PRO A 360 -16.46 17.95 -16.18
CA PRO A 360 -17.16 19.06 -15.51
C PRO A 360 -16.51 20.43 -15.78
N GLU A 361 -15.20 20.47 -15.99
CA GLU A 361 -14.42 21.66 -16.37
C GLU A 361 -14.94 22.37 -17.64
N HIS A 362 -15.58 21.61 -18.55
CA HIS A 362 -16.10 22.08 -19.83
C HIS A 362 -17.63 22.19 -19.84
N ALA A 363 -18.28 22.05 -18.68
CA ALA A 363 -19.72 21.99 -18.56
C ALA A 363 -20.41 23.22 -19.18
N ALA A 364 -19.85 24.42 -19.09
CA ALA A 364 -20.47 25.63 -19.67
C ALA A 364 -20.68 25.51 -21.19
N LYS A 365 -19.64 25.07 -21.92
CA LYS A 365 -19.68 24.90 -23.39
C LYS A 365 -20.59 23.73 -23.79
N ILE A 366 -20.58 22.65 -23.02
CA ILE A 366 -21.41 21.47 -23.30
C ILE A 366 -22.89 21.78 -23.01
N ARG A 367 -23.20 22.46 -21.90
CA ARG A 367 -24.55 22.89 -21.53
C ARG A 367 -25.16 23.82 -22.57
N SER A 368 -24.40 24.80 -23.06
CA SER A 368 -24.92 25.70 -24.09
C SER A 368 -25.30 24.95 -25.37
N ARG A 369 -24.53 23.91 -25.75
CA ARG A 369 -24.87 23.06 -26.90
C ARG A 369 -26.12 22.21 -26.65
N LEU A 370 -26.25 21.61 -25.48
CA LEU A 370 -27.45 20.86 -25.08
C LEU A 370 -28.71 21.73 -25.10
N VAL A 371 -28.62 22.99 -24.65
CA VAL A 371 -29.74 23.95 -24.70
C VAL A 371 -30.17 24.22 -26.14
N MET A 372 -29.22 24.41 -27.06
CA MET A 372 -29.53 24.62 -28.49
C MET A 372 -30.19 23.39 -29.15
N LEU A 373 -29.80 22.17 -28.73
CA LEU A 373 -30.37 20.93 -29.28
C LEU A 373 -31.76 20.59 -28.73
N ARG A 374 -32.14 21.16 -27.58
CA ARG A 374 -33.36 20.80 -26.82
C ARG A 374 -34.64 20.74 -27.67
N PRO A 375 -34.96 21.72 -28.55
CA PRO A 375 -36.20 21.67 -29.33
C PRO A 375 -36.24 20.48 -30.31
N LYS A 376 -35.10 20.17 -30.96
CA LYS A 376 -34.99 19.08 -31.92
C LYS A 376 -35.00 17.71 -31.23
N VAL A 377 -34.31 17.62 -30.09
CA VAL A 377 -34.27 16.42 -29.25
C VAL A 377 -35.65 16.08 -28.69
N LYS A 378 -36.49 17.08 -28.37
CA LYS A 378 -37.86 16.84 -27.88
C LYS A 378 -38.71 16.03 -28.87
N TYR A 379 -38.55 16.26 -30.17
CA TYR A 379 -39.23 15.48 -31.21
C TYR A 379 -38.68 14.04 -31.30
N ASP A 380 -37.35 13.90 -31.30
CA ASP A 380 -36.71 12.58 -31.32
C ASP A 380 -37.07 11.73 -30.09
N ILE A 381 -37.20 12.36 -28.92
CA ILE A 381 -37.60 11.69 -27.68
C ILE A 381 -38.95 10.99 -27.87
N ARG A 382 -39.95 11.64 -28.47
CA ARG A 382 -41.26 11.00 -28.68
C ARG A 382 -41.17 9.78 -29.60
N ARG A 383 -40.40 9.88 -30.69
CA ARG A 383 -40.16 8.75 -31.61
C ARG A 383 -39.43 7.60 -30.93
N ILE A 384 -38.44 7.89 -30.09
CA ILE A 384 -37.66 6.88 -29.37
C ILE A 384 -38.47 6.27 -28.22
N LEU A 385 -39.35 7.05 -27.59
CA LEU A 385 -40.29 6.58 -26.59
C LEU A 385 -41.21 5.51 -27.18
N ASN A 386 -41.84 5.77 -28.33
CA ASN A 386 -42.67 4.78 -29.04
C ASN A 386 -41.89 3.48 -29.35
N LYS A 387 -40.61 3.59 -29.76
CA LYS A 387 -39.76 2.41 -29.96
C LYS A 387 -39.49 1.65 -28.65
N GLY A 388 -39.29 2.38 -27.54
CA GLY A 388 -39.17 1.78 -26.21
C GLY A 388 -40.43 1.00 -25.83
N GLU A 389 -41.61 1.55 -26.14
CA GLU A 389 -42.91 0.88 -25.95
C GLU A 389 -43.04 -0.37 -26.83
N GLU A 390 -42.61 -0.31 -28.09
CA GLU A 390 -42.59 -1.49 -28.99
C GLU A 390 -41.75 -2.62 -28.39
N PHE A 391 -40.52 -2.34 -27.92
CA PHE A 391 -39.68 -3.34 -27.26
C PHE A 391 -40.28 -3.85 -25.94
N PHE A 392 -40.92 -2.95 -25.17
CA PHE A 392 -41.60 -3.32 -23.93
C PHE A 392 -42.76 -4.29 -24.21
N ASN A 393 -43.59 -3.99 -25.21
CA ASN A 393 -44.73 -4.82 -25.60
C ASN A 393 -44.29 -6.14 -26.25
N ALA A 394 -43.13 -6.16 -26.92
CA ALA A 394 -42.51 -7.38 -27.45
C ALA A 394 -41.86 -8.27 -26.37
N GLY A 395 -41.77 -7.80 -25.11
CA GLY A 395 -41.18 -8.55 -24.00
C GLY A 395 -39.66 -8.39 -23.86
N ASP A 396 -39.01 -7.56 -24.68
CA ASP A 396 -37.58 -7.24 -24.57
C ASP A 396 -37.38 -6.08 -23.57
N TYR A 397 -37.61 -6.39 -22.30
CA TYR A 397 -37.56 -5.42 -21.22
C TYR A 397 -36.15 -4.85 -21.00
N LEU A 398 -35.10 -5.57 -21.40
CA LEU A 398 -33.73 -5.09 -21.28
C LEU A 398 -33.44 -3.96 -22.26
N LEU A 399 -33.85 -4.11 -23.53
CA LEU A 399 -33.74 -3.04 -24.52
C LEU A 399 -34.67 -1.87 -24.18
N ALA A 400 -35.90 -2.16 -23.77
CA ALA A 400 -36.84 -1.14 -23.33
C ALA A 400 -36.27 -0.30 -22.17
N ARG A 401 -35.76 -0.96 -21.10
CA ARG A 401 -35.07 -0.32 -19.98
C ARG A 401 -33.95 0.62 -20.45
N LYS A 402 -33.07 0.14 -21.34
CA LYS A 402 -31.96 0.94 -21.88
C LYS A 402 -32.45 2.16 -22.66
N ILE A 403 -33.54 2.03 -23.40
CA ILE A 403 -34.13 3.15 -24.15
C ILE A 403 -34.67 4.20 -23.19
N PHE A 404 -35.49 3.81 -22.21
CA PHE A 404 -36.08 4.75 -21.24
C PHE A 404 -35.02 5.45 -20.37
N GLN A 405 -33.96 4.74 -19.95
CA GLN A 405 -32.82 5.36 -19.27
C GLN A 405 -32.15 6.45 -20.11
N LYS A 406 -31.95 6.20 -21.41
CA LYS A 406 -31.37 7.20 -22.33
C LYS A 406 -32.28 8.42 -22.51
N ILE A 407 -33.59 8.22 -22.52
CA ILE A 407 -34.56 9.34 -22.56
C ILE A 407 -34.44 10.18 -21.28
N LEU A 408 -34.43 9.55 -20.11
CA LEU A 408 -34.36 10.26 -18.83
C LEU A 408 -33.03 10.99 -18.58
N LEU A 409 -31.94 10.53 -19.21
CA LEU A 409 -30.66 11.25 -19.21
C LEU A 409 -30.74 12.62 -19.92
N LEU A 410 -31.66 12.76 -20.88
CA LEU A 410 -31.86 13.99 -21.66
C LEU A 410 -33.08 14.80 -21.19
N ASP A 411 -34.12 14.11 -20.72
CA ASP A 411 -35.36 14.68 -20.21
C ASP A 411 -35.77 13.96 -18.92
N SER A 412 -35.21 14.40 -17.79
CA SER A 412 -35.47 13.83 -16.47
C SER A 412 -36.89 14.05 -15.97
N GLN A 413 -37.71 14.87 -16.65
CA GLN A 413 -39.10 15.15 -16.30
C GLN A 413 -40.11 14.36 -17.14
N ASN A 414 -39.64 13.49 -18.04
CA ASN A 414 -40.52 12.65 -18.84
C ASN A 414 -41.20 11.57 -17.99
N ASN A 415 -42.47 11.78 -17.63
CA ASN A 415 -43.23 10.89 -16.76
C ASN A 415 -43.51 9.52 -17.42
N GLU A 416 -43.80 9.48 -18.72
CA GLU A 416 -44.02 8.24 -19.47
C GLU A 416 -42.77 7.36 -19.41
N ALA A 417 -41.60 7.92 -19.71
CA ALA A 417 -40.33 7.17 -19.64
C ALA A 417 -39.99 6.70 -18.22
N LYS A 418 -40.34 7.46 -17.17
CA LYS A 418 -40.17 7.01 -15.77
C LYS A 418 -41.02 5.79 -15.46
N GLU A 419 -42.29 5.84 -15.84
CA GLU A 419 -43.24 4.76 -15.58
C GLU A 419 -42.82 3.48 -16.30
N TYR A 420 -42.51 3.57 -17.60
CA TYR A 420 -42.05 2.40 -18.35
C TYR A 420 -40.69 1.91 -17.88
N LEU A 421 -39.78 2.78 -17.44
CA LEU A 421 -38.52 2.36 -16.85
C LEU A 421 -38.75 1.51 -15.60
N GLN A 422 -39.59 2.01 -14.68
CA GLN A 422 -39.92 1.28 -13.45
C GLN A 422 -40.56 -0.08 -13.74
N ARG A 423 -41.52 -0.14 -14.67
CA ARG A 423 -42.15 -1.41 -15.08
C ARG A 423 -41.14 -2.35 -15.74
N SER A 424 -40.26 -1.83 -16.61
CA SER A 424 -39.21 -2.62 -17.25
C SER A 424 -38.23 -3.18 -16.23
N GLU A 425 -37.84 -2.39 -15.22
CA GLU A 425 -36.94 -2.83 -14.15
C GLU A 425 -37.57 -3.93 -13.30
N GLN A 426 -38.85 -3.81 -12.94
CA GLN A 426 -39.58 -4.86 -12.23
C GLN A 426 -39.64 -6.18 -13.03
N LEU A 427 -39.91 -6.09 -14.34
CA LEU A 427 -40.01 -7.27 -15.21
C LEU A 427 -38.64 -7.92 -15.48
N VAL A 428 -37.59 -7.11 -15.68
CA VAL A 428 -36.20 -7.61 -15.78
C VAL A 428 -35.79 -8.30 -14.47
N GLN A 429 -36.13 -7.72 -13.32
CA GLN A 429 -35.84 -8.33 -12.01
C GLN A 429 -36.54 -9.68 -11.85
N LYS A 430 -37.81 -9.78 -12.25
CA LYS A 430 -38.54 -11.05 -12.27
C LYS A 430 -37.87 -12.09 -13.18
N GLN A 431 -37.44 -11.70 -14.39
CA GLN A 431 -36.71 -12.59 -15.31
C GLN A 431 -35.38 -13.06 -14.71
N ILE A 432 -34.64 -12.16 -14.05
CA ILE A 432 -33.39 -12.49 -13.34
C ILE A 432 -33.65 -13.58 -12.29
N GLU A 433 -34.67 -13.39 -11.45
CA GLU A 433 -35.01 -14.36 -10.40
C GLU A 433 -35.41 -15.71 -10.98
N GLU A 434 -36.25 -15.73 -12.01
CA GLU A 434 -36.67 -16.97 -12.67
C GLU A 434 -35.48 -17.74 -13.27
N HIS A 435 -34.61 -17.08 -14.03
CA HIS A 435 -33.41 -17.71 -14.60
C HIS A 435 -32.44 -18.16 -13.51
N PHE A 436 -32.25 -17.36 -12.46
CA PHE A 436 -31.38 -17.71 -11.34
C PHE A 436 -31.84 -18.98 -10.63
N TYR A 437 -33.12 -19.08 -10.27
CA TYR A 437 -33.65 -20.28 -9.60
C TYR A 437 -33.65 -21.51 -10.50
N ARG A 438 -33.88 -21.37 -11.81
CA ARG A 438 -33.71 -22.47 -12.78
C ARG A 438 -32.25 -22.94 -12.83
N GLY A 439 -31.29 -22.01 -12.89
CA GLY A 439 -29.85 -22.31 -12.84
C GLY A 439 -29.45 -23.05 -11.57
N VAL A 440 -29.93 -22.60 -10.40
CA VAL A 440 -29.70 -23.29 -9.12
C VAL A 440 -30.34 -24.69 -9.12
N GLY A 441 -31.52 -24.84 -9.71
CA GLY A 441 -32.19 -26.12 -9.89
C GLY A 441 -31.32 -27.11 -10.69
N TYR A 442 -30.84 -26.70 -11.87
CA TYR A 442 -29.96 -27.53 -12.70
C TYR A 442 -28.61 -27.81 -12.04
N TYR A 443 -28.04 -26.83 -11.34
CA TYR A 443 -26.80 -26.99 -10.58
C TYR A 443 -26.94 -28.09 -9.51
N LYS A 444 -28.03 -28.06 -8.73
CA LYS A 444 -28.32 -29.11 -7.73
C LYS A 444 -28.54 -30.49 -8.35
N GLN A 445 -29.10 -30.54 -9.56
CA GLN A 445 -29.28 -31.77 -10.33
C GLN A 445 -28.00 -32.25 -11.03
N ARG A 446 -26.86 -31.55 -10.88
CA ARG A 446 -25.60 -31.77 -11.60
C ARG A 446 -25.71 -31.66 -13.12
N ASN A 447 -26.74 -31.00 -13.63
CA ASN A 447 -26.86 -30.66 -15.04
C ASN A 447 -26.11 -29.37 -15.32
N LEU A 448 -24.77 -29.47 -15.35
CA LEU A 448 -23.87 -28.31 -15.37
C LEU A 448 -24.00 -27.48 -16.65
N VAL A 449 -24.38 -28.09 -17.78
CA VAL A 449 -24.54 -27.38 -19.06
C VAL A 449 -25.75 -26.43 -19.01
N GLN A 450 -26.91 -26.91 -18.55
CA GLN A 450 -28.09 -26.06 -18.44
C GLN A 450 -27.93 -25.01 -17.32
N ALA A 451 -27.28 -25.38 -16.21
CA ALA A 451 -26.95 -24.44 -15.15
C ALA A 451 -26.08 -23.28 -15.65
N GLU A 452 -25.03 -23.58 -16.44
CA GLU A 452 -24.14 -22.58 -17.03
C GLU A 452 -24.92 -21.59 -17.92
N GLN A 453 -25.83 -22.09 -18.76
CA GLN A 453 -26.65 -21.27 -19.65
C GLN A 453 -27.57 -20.31 -18.87
N GLU A 454 -28.29 -20.82 -17.87
CA GLU A 454 -29.21 -20.03 -17.06
C GLU A 454 -28.47 -18.93 -16.28
N PHE A 455 -27.33 -19.25 -15.64
CA PHE A 455 -26.53 -18.24 -14.94
C PHE A 455 -25.89 -17.22 -15.88
N ALA A 456 -25.49 -17.62 -17.10
CA ALA A 456 -25.00 -16.69 -18.10
C ALA A 456 -26.09 -15.71 -18.54
N THR A 457 -27.33 -16.16 -18.72
CA THR A 457 -28.48 -15.29 -19.02
C THR A 457 -28.74 -14.30 -17.88
N VAL A 458 -28.64 -14.72 -16.61
CA VAL A 458 -28.73 -13.79 -15.47
C VAL A 458 -27.69 -12.68 -15.57
N LEU A 459 -26.43 -13.02 -15.86
CA LEU A 459 -25.36 -12.01 -15.99
C LEU A 459 -25.48 -11.11 -17.23
N GLN A 460 -26.24 -11.52 -18.26
CA GLN A 460 -26.59 -10.65 -19.38
C GLN A 460 -27.63 -9.60 -18.98
N LEU A 461 -28.57 -9.95 -18.09
CA LEU A 461 -29.61 -9.05 -17.58
C LEU A 461 -29.09 -8.12 -16.47
N ASP A 462 -28.24 -8.67 -15.59
CA ASP A 462 -27.53 -7.97 -14.52
C ASP A 462 -26.09 -8.47 -14.40
N SER A 463 -25.15 -7.72 -14.98
CA SER A 463 -23.72 -8.03 -14.92
C SER A 463 -23.11 -7.92 -13.52
N THR A 464 -23.84 -7.35 -12.54
CA THR A 464 -23.36 -7.16 -11.17
C THR A 464 -23.93 -8.19 -10.18
N HIS A 465 -24.70 -9.17 -10.65
CA HIS A 465 -25.31 -10.20 -9.82
C HIS A 465 -24.26 -11.16 -9.24
N LYS A 466 -23.79 -10.85 -8.02
CA LYS A 466 -22.70 -11.59 -7.36
C LYS A 466 -22.96 -13.08 -7.21
N GLU A 467 -24.19 -13.47 -6.88
CA GLU A 467 -24.53 -14.88 -6.65
C GLU A 467 -24.50 -15.68 -7.96
N ALA A 468 -25.11 -15.17 -9.04
CA ALA A 468 -25.05 -15.79 -10.37
C ALA A 468 -23.61 -15.90 -10.88
N GLN A 469 -22.77 -14.88 -10.64
CA GLN A 469 -21.35 -14.95 -10.97
C GLN A 469 -20.65 -16.09 -10.20
N HIS A 470 -20.87 -16.15 -8.89
CA HIS A 470 -20.30 -17.20 -8.05
C HIS A 470 -20.73 -18.60 -8.50
N TYR A 471 -22.02 -18.81 -8.74
CA TYR A 471 -22.54 -20.09 -9.22
C TYR A 471 -22.03 -20.44 -10.62
N LEU A 472 -21.88 -19.46 -11.52
CA LEU A 472 -21.31 -19.69 -12.85
C LEU A 472 -19.86 -20.14 -12.77
N GLU A 473 -19.03 -19.47 -11.97
CA GLU A 473 -17.64 -19.83 -11.73
C GLU A 473 -17.53 -21.25 -11.14
N GLN A 474 -18.36 -21.58 -10.15
CA GLN A 474 -18.41 -22.92 -9.58
C GLN A 474 -18.87 -23.98 -10.59
N THR A 475 -19.88 -23.67 -11.40
CA THR A 475 -20.41 -24.58 -12.43
C THR A 475 -19.34 -24.90 -13.47
N ARG A 476 -18.60 -23.88 -13.92
CA ARG A 476 -17.48 -24.06 -14.87
C ARG A 476 -16.34 -24.87 -14.26
N ALA A 477 -15.93 -24.55 -13.03
CA ALA A 477 -14.88 -25.31 -12.35
C ALA A 477 -15.25 -26.80 -12.19
N GLN A 478 -16.50 -27.09 -11.81
CA GLN A 478 -16.98 -28.49 -11.70
C GLN A 478 -17.04 -29.20 -13.05
N LYS A 479 -17.40 -28.48 -14.11
CA LYS A 479 -17.44 -29.02 -15.47
C LYS A 479 -16.04 -29.35 -15.98
N ASP A 480 -15.09 -28.43 -15.80
CA ASP A 480 -13.68 -28.64 -16.16
C ASP A 480 -13.07 -29.81 -15.37
N GLU A 481 -13.37 -29.91 -14.07
CA GLU A 481 -12.92 -31.02 -13.24
C GLU A 481 -13.48 -32.37 -13.75
N LEU A 482 -14.78 -32.41 -14.06
CA LEU A 482 -15.44 -33.60 -14.58
C LEU A 482 -14.86 -34.04 -15.94
N GLU A 483 -14.66 -33.08 -16.86
CA GLU A 483 -14.07 -33.34 -18.18
C GLU A 483 -12.63 -33.87 -18.06
N ASN A 484 -11.82 -33.29 -17.17
CA ASN A 484 -10.46 -33.77 -16.90
C ASN A 484 -10.44 -35.18 -16.32
N GLN A 485 -11.33 -35.48 -15.36
CA GLN A 485 -11.46 -36.82 -14.79
C GLN A 485 -11.87 -37.85 -15.85
N ILE A 486 -12.82 -37.50 -16.72
CA ILE A 486 -13.25 -38.36 -17.84
C ILE A 486 -12.09 -38.61 -18.81
N ALA A 487 -11.37 -37.55 -19.23
CA ALA A 487 -10.25 -37.66 -20.15
C ALA A 487 -9.11 -38.54 -19.59
N GLU A 488 -8.79 -38.40 -18.31
CA GLU A 488 -7.77 -39.22 -17.66
C GLU A 488 -8.19 -40.70 -17.59
N LEU A 489 -9.45 -40.96 -17.26
CA LEU A 489 -10.01 -42.31 -17.24
C LEU A 489 -10.02 -42.95 -18.62
N LEU A 490 -10.42 -42.22 -19.66
CA LEU A 490 -10.40 -42.68 -21.06
C LEU A 490 -8.97 -43.01 -21.50
N LYS A 491 -8.00 -42.13 -21.25
CA LYS A 491 -6.59 -42.37 -21.58
C LYS A 491 -6.02 -43.61 -20.90
N LYS A 492 -6.35 -43.82 -19.62
CA LYS A 492 -5.97 -45.04 -18.88
C LYS A 492 -6.65 -46.28 -19.49
N ALA A 493 -7.93 -46.19 -19.80
CA ALA A 493 -8.69 -47.28 -20.40
C ALA A 493 -8.10 -47.70 -21.75
N GLU A 494 -7.80 -46.76 -22.64
CA GLU A 494 -7.21 -47.01 -23.96
C GLU A 494 -5.81 -47.61 -23.87
N LYS A 495 -4.98 -47.12 -22.95
CA LYS A 495 -3.63 -47.68 -22.72
C LYS A 495 -3.73 -49.15 -22.31
N LEU A 496 -4.64 -49.47 -21.40
CA LEU A 496 -4.87 -50.85 -20.93
C LEU A 496 -5.47 -51.72 -22.04
N GLU A 497 -6.35 -51.17 -22.87
CA GLU A 497 -6.91 -51.87 -24.03
C GLU A 497 -5.80 -52.25 -25.03
N LYS A 498 -4.87 -51.32 -25.33
CA LYS A 498 -3.70 -51.58 -26.18
C LYS A 498 -2.75 -52.63 -25.60
N GLN A 499 -2.70 -52.77 -24.29
CA GLN A 499 -1.91 -53.78 -23.58
C GLN A 499 -2.64 -55.13 -23.45
N HIS A 500 -3.80 -55.30 -24.10
CA HIS A 500 -4.67 -56.48 -23.97
C HIS A 500 -5.18 -56.76 -22.55
N ALA A 501 -5.06 -55.79 -21.62
CA ALA A 501 -5.61 -55.86 -20.27
C ALA A 501 -7.11 -55.49 -20.27
N PHE A 502 -7.91 -56.25 -21.02
CA PHE A 502 -9.30 -55.90 -21.36
C PHE A 502 -10.21 -55.71 -20.14
N LEU A 503 -10.06 -56.53 -19.10
CA LEU A 503 -10.83 -56.42 -17.86
C LEU A 503 -10.57 -55.09 -17.14
N ALA A 504 -9.30 -54.66 -17.08
CA ALA A 504 -8.92 -53.41 -16.43
C ALA A 504 -9.39 -52.21 -17.24
N ALA A 505 -9.23 -52.25 -18.57
CA ALA A 505 -9.74 -51.24 -19.48
C ALA A 505 -11.26 -51.06 -19.35
N LEU A 506 -12.01 -52.16 -19.37
CA LEU A 506 -13.47 -52.16 -19.25
C LEU A 506 -13.95 -51.51 -17.94
N ARG A 507 -13.25 -51.73 -16.82
CA ARG A 507 -13.57 -51.06 -15.55
C ARG A 507 -13.39 -49.55 -15.62
N HIS A 508 -12.37 -49.06 -16.33
CA HIS A 508 -12.18 -47.62 -16.51
C HIS A 508 -13.26 -47.01 -17.41
N TYR A 509 -13.65 -47.69 -18.50
CA TYR A 509 -14.78 -47.23 -19.34
C TYR A 509 -16.11 -47.21 -18.58
N ILE A 510 -16.39 -48.22 -17.73
CA ILE A 510 -17.60 -48.20 -16.89
C ILE A 510 -17.56 -47.06 -15.86
N LYS A 511 -16.38 -46.70 -15.34
CA LYS A 511 -16.25 -45.51 -14.49
C LYS A 511 -16.58 -44.22 -15.25
N VAL A 512 -16.14 -44.11 -16.51
CA VAL A 512 -16.52 -42.98 -17.38
C VAL A 512 -18.03 -42.92 -17.54
N LEU A 513 -18.70 -44.03 -17.88
CA LEU A 513 -20.17 -44.07 -18.03
C LEU A 513 -20.95 -43.79 -16.75
N ARG A 514 -20.35 -43.91 -15.57
CA ARG A 514 -20.96 -43.49 -14.30
C ARG A 514 -20.85 -41.98 -14.07
N LEU A 515 -19.84 -41.33 -14.64
CA LEU A 515 -19.62 -39.90 -14.55
C LEU A 515 -20.37 -39.15 -15.66
N ASP A 516 -20.32 -39.70 -16.88
CA ASP A 516 -21.01 -39.21 -18.06
C ASP A 516 -21.62 -40.41 -18.79
N TYR A 517 -22.90 -40.63 -18.54
CA TYR A 517 -23.66 -41.71 -19.16
C TYR A 517 -23.75 -41.55 -20.69
N GLU A 518 -23.65 -40.34 -21.24
CA GLU A 518 -23.77 -40.07 -22.68
C GLU A 518 -22.43 -40.16 -23.44
N ASN A 519 -21.34 -40.48 -22.75
CA ASN A 519 -20.02 -40.61 -23.36
C ASN A 519 -19.97 -41.73 -24.41
N GLN A 520 -20.05 -41.36 -25.69
CA GLN A 520 -20.13 -42.32 -26.81
C GLN A 520 -18.89 -43.22 -26.90
N GLN A 521 -17.69 -42.65 -26.69
CA GLN A 521 -16.44 -43.40 -26.73
C GLN A 521 -16.41 -44.53 -25.68
N ALA A 522 -16.90 -44.26 -24.47
CA ALA A 522 -17.01 -45.28 -23.43
C ALA A 522 -18.13 -46.30 -23.72
N LYS A 523 -19.29 -45.87 -24.27
CA LYS A 523 -20.37 -46.78 -24.70
C LYS A 523 -19.85 -47.80 -25.72
N ASP A 524 -19.20 -47.32 -26.77
CA ASP A 524 -18.66 -48.14 -27.86
C ASP A 524 -17.58 -49.12 -27.36
N ALA A 525 -16.68 -48.64 -26.51
CA ALA A 525 -15.63 -49.47 -25.93
C ALA A 525 -16.18 -50.58 -25.03
N VAL A 526 -17.22 -50.29 -24.23
CA VAL A 526 -17.87 -51.31 -23.37
C VAL A 526 -18.50 -52.42 -24.23
N VAL A 527 -19.22 -52.07 -25.30
CA VAL A 527 -19.82 -53.04 -26.22
C VAL A 527 -18.75 -53.92 -26.86
N ARG A 528 -17.65 -53.32 -27.33
CA ARG A 528 -16.53 -54.03 -27.97
C ARG A 528 -15.77 -54.96 -27.02
N LEU A 529 -15.57 -54.57 -25.77
CA LEU A 529 -14.74 -55.30 -24.80
C LEU A 529 -15.49 -56.38 -24.02
N ARG A 530 -16.80 -56.26 -23.83
CA ARG A 530 -17.62 -57.22 -23.07
C ARG A 530 -17.43 -58.69 -23.50
N PRO A 531 -17.44 -59.06 -24.80
CA PRO A 531 -17.24 -60.44 -25.22
C PRO A 531 -15.86 -61.01 -24.85
N LYS A 532 -14.82 -60.16 -24.89
CA LYS A 532 -13.42 -60.55 -24.62
C LYS A 532 -13.16 -60.87 -23.13
N VAL A 533 -13.94 -60.27 -22.23
CA VAL A 533 -13.81 -60.41 -20.76
C VAL A 533 -14.75 -61.50 -20.20
N ARG A 534 -15.61 -62.09 -21.03
CA ARG A 534 -16.56 -63.14 -20.61
C ARG A 534 -15.90 -64.33 -19.87
N PRO A 535 -14.73 -64.85 -20.30
CA PRO A 535 -14.05 -65.93 -19.57
C PRO A 535 -13.64 -65.53 -18.14
N ASP A 536 -13.17 -64.29 -17.95
CA ASP A 536 -12.79 -63.77 -16.63
C ASP A 536 -14.01 -63.68 -15.71
N ILE A 537 -15.14 -63.20 -16.23
CA ILE A 537 -16.42 -63.12 -15.49
C ILE A 537 -16.84 -64.51 -15.02
N GLN A 538 -16.78 -65.51 -15.90
CA GLN A 538 -17.14 -66.88 -15.55
C GLN A 538 -16.20 -67.45 -14.48
N SER A 539 -14.90 -67.19 -14.59
CA SER A 539 -13.89 -67.57 -13.59
C SER A 539 -14.19 -66.96 -12.21
N PHE A 540 -14.57 -65.68 -12.15
CA PHE A 540 -14.97 -65.04 -10.90
C PHE A 540 -16.22 -65.67 -10.28
N LEU A 541 -17.24 -66.00 -11.09
CA LEU A 541 -18.45 -66.66 -10.60
C LEU A 541 -18.16 -68.05 -10.02
N VAL A 542 -17.30 -68.84 -10.67
CA VAL A 542 -16.87 -70.16 -10.16
C VAL A 542 -16.13 -70.02 -8.84
N ARG A 543 -15.14 -69.11 -8.77
CA ARG A 543 -14.40 -68.84 -7.53
C ARG A 543 -15.28 -68.31 -6.40
N ALA A 544 -16.28 -67.49 -6.73
CA ALA A 544 -17.25 -67.00 -5.75
C ALA A 544 -18.08 -68.14 -5.15
N LYS A 545 -18.58 -69.06 -5.99
CA LYS A 545 -19.32 -70.26 -5.53
C LYS A 545 -18.44 -71.20 -4.69
N GLN A 546 -17.20 -71.42 -5.11
CA GLN A 546 -16.25 -72.26 -4.36
C GLN A 546 -15.93 -71.65 -2.99
N ALA A 547 -15.64 -70.35 -2.94
CA ALA A 547 -15.39 -69.63 -1.69
C ALA A 547 -16.61 -69.66 -0.76
N LEU A 548 -17.83 -69.55 -1.32
CA LEU A 548 -19.07 -69.67 -0.56
C LEU A 548 -19.25 -71.09 0.01
N ALA A 549 -18.95 -72.13 -0.77
CA ALA A 549 -18.99 -73.52 -0.30
C ALA A 549 -17.95 -73.82 0.80
N GLN A 550 -16.84 -73.08 0.83
CA GLN A 550 -15.80 -73.16 1.86
C GLN A 550 -16.09 -72.24 3.08
N GLU A 551 -17.28 -71.64 3.17
CA GLU A 551 -17.65 -70.64 4.18
C GLU A 551 -16.71 -69.41 4.23
N ASN A 552 -15.91 -69.19 3.19
CA ASN A 552 -15.07 -68.01 3.05
C ASN A 552 -15.88 -66.86 2.46
N TYR A 553 -16.78 -66.32 3.30
CA TYR A 553 -17.73 -65.28 2.92
C TYR A 553 -17.08 -64.00 2.41
N ALA A 554 -15.91 -63.65 2.95
CA ALA A 554 -15.16 -62.46 2.52
C ALA A 554 -14.66 -62.62 1.08
N ALA A 555 -14.09 -63.77 0.74
CA ALA A 555 -13.64 -64.06 -0.63
C ALA A 555 -14.82 -64.19 -1.60
N ALA A 556 -15.90 -64.87 -1.19
CA ALA A 556 -17.11 -65.01 -2.00
C ALA A 556 -17.74 -63.64 -2.33
N GLN A 557 -17.89 -62.76 -1.34
CA GLN A 557 -18.38 -61.41 -1.51
C GLN A 557 -17.52 -60.62 -2.51
N LYS A 558 -16.19 -60.64 -2.33
CA LYS A 558 -15.24 -59.95 -3.21
C LYS A 558 -15.40 -60.37 -4.67
N TYR A 559 -15.51 -61.67 -4.95
CA TYR A 559 -15.63 -62.16 -6.33
C TYR A 559 -16.99 -61.80 -6.96
N TYR A 560 -18.10 -61.92 -6.23
CA TYR A 560 -19.39 -61.51 -6.76
C TYR A 560 -19.48 -59.99 -7.02
N GLU A 561 -18.89 -59.15 -6.14
CA GLU A 561 -18.80 -57.71 -6.35
C GLU A 561 -17.98 -57.35 -7.60
N GLN A 562 -16.90 -58.09 -7.88
CA GLN A 562 -16.11 -57.89 -9.10
C GLN A 562 -16.92 -58.15 -10.37
N VAL A 563 -17.83 -59.12 -10.36
CA VAL A 563 -18.74 -59.39 -11.48
C VAL A 563 -19.72 -58.24 -11.65
N LEU A 564 -20.35 -57.77 -10.57
CA LEU A 564 -21.32 -56.66 -10.62
C LEU A 564 -20.70 -55.30 -10.99
N GLN A 565 -19.40 -55.12 -10.77
CA GLN A 565 -18.69 -53.94 -11.28
C GLN A 565 -18.63 -53.90 -12.82
N ILE A 566 -18.63 -55.07 -13.48
CA ILE A 566 -18.50 -55.20 -14.93
C ILE A 566 -19.87 -55.31 -15.59
N VAL A 567 -20.74 -56.14 -15.00
CA VAL A 567 -22.11 -56.39 -15.45
C VAL A 567 -23.04 -56.18 -14.25
N PRO A 568 -23.51 -54.95 -14.00
CA PRO A 568 -24.37 -54.64 -12.86
C PRO A 568 -25.62 -55.50 -12.78
N ASP A 569 -26.16 -55.94 -13.93
CA ASP A 569 -27.40 -56.71 -14.04
C ASP A 569 -27.18 -58.24 -14.06
N GLN A 570 -25.99 -58.72 -13.70
CA GLN A 570 -25.74 -60.16 -13.61
C GLN A 570 -26.52 -60.78 -12.44
N MET A 571 -27.65 -61.40 -12.74
CA MET A 571 -28.57 -62.00 -11.76
C MET A 571 -27.89 -62.99 -10.82
N GLU A 572 -27.02 -63.84 -11.36
CA GLU A 572 -26.32 -64.87 -10.59
C GLU A 572 -25.40 -64.28 -9.50
N ALA A 573 -24.71 -63.18 -9.79
CA ALA A 573 -23.85 -62.52 -8.81
C ALA A 573 -24.66 -61.78 -7.73
N ARG A 574 -25.80 -61.17 -8.10
CA ARG A 574 -26.72 -60.55 -7.13
C ARG A 574 -27.30 -61.59 -6.16
N ALA A 575 -27.76 -62.73 -6.68
CA ALA A 575 -28.28 -63.83 -5.88
C ALA A 575 -27.20 -64.41 -4.95
N GLY A 576 -25.98 -64.61 -5.47
CA GLY A 576 -24.82 -65.06 -4.70
C GLY A 576 -24.46 -64.13 -3.53
N LEU A 577 -24.43 -62.81 -3.76
CA LEU A 577 -24.20 -61.83 -2.68
C LEU A 577 -25.29 -61.85 -1.62
N SER A 578 -26.56 -61.92 -2.03
CA SER A 578 -27.67 -61.99 -1.09
C SER A 578 -27.53 -63.20 -0.16
N LYS A 579 -27.16 -64.36 -0.71
CA LYS A 579 -26.87 -65.58 0.06
C LYS A 579 -25.70 -65.38 1.02
N VAL A 580 -24.57 -64.82 0.56
CA VAL A 580 -23.41 -64.51 1.42
C VAL A 580 -23.80 -63.62 2.60
N GLN A 581 -24.58 -62.55 2.37
CA GLN A 581 -25.00 -61.63 3.43
C GLN A 581 -25.91 -62.30 4.45
N LYS A 582 -26.82 -63.18 4.00
CA LYS A 582 -27.70 -63.92 4.90
C LYS A 582 -26.91 -64.84 5.84
N GLU A 583 -26.01 -65.67 5.30
CA GLU A 583 -25.24 -66.62 6.09
C GLU A 583 -24.27 -65.93 7.07
N ARG A 584 -23.63 -64.82 6.65
CA ARG A 584 -22.81 -63.98 7.53
C ARG A 584 -23.59 -63.44 8.73
N ARG A 585 -24.80 -62.93 8.50
CA ARG A 585 -25.68 -62.42 9.57
C ARG A 585 -26.09 -63.51 10.55
N GLU A 586 -26.42 -64.70 10.06
CA GLU A 586 -26.77 -65.85 10.90
C GLU A 586 -25.60 -66.27 11.81
N LYS A 587 -24.39 -66.37 11.26
CA LYS A 587 -23.17 -66.71 12.01
C LYS A 587 -22.81 -65.64 13.04
N SER A 588 -22.95 -64.37 12.69
CA SER A 588 -22.80 -63.25 13.64
C SER A 588 -23.78 -63.34 14.80
N ARG A 589 -25.06 -63.65 14.52
CA ARG A 589 -26.11 -63.78 15.54
C ARG A 589 -25.85 -64.94 16.51
N GLN A 590 -25.32 -66.06 16.02
CA GLN A 590 -24.93 -67.19 16.88
C GLN A 590 -23.81 -66.79 17.86
N LEU A 591 -22.79 -66.09 17.37
CA LEU A 591 -21.66 -65.61 18.19
C LEU A 591 -22.10 -64.53 19.20
N LEU A 592 -23.03 -63.66 18.82
CA LEU A 592 -23.67 -62.70 19.72
C LEU A 592 -24.34 -63.42 20.89
N THR A 593 -25.14 -64.46 20.63
CA THR A 593 -25.78 -65.24 21.69
C THR A 593 -24.76 -65.91 22.62
N GLN A 594 -23.66 -66.45 22.08
CA GLN A 594 -22.57 -67.00 22.89
C GLN A 594 -21.90 -65.94 23.78
N GLY A 595 -21.62 -64.75 23.23
CA GLY A 595 -21.02 -63.64 23.97
C GLY A 595 -21.93 -63.15 25.10
N LYS A 596 -23.24 -63.02 24.86
CA LYS A 596 -24.23 -62.66 25.89
C LYS A 596 -24.25 -63.67 27.03
N LYS A 597 -24.17 -64.96 26.73
CA LYS A 597 -24.10 -66.02 27.74
C LYS A 597 -22.83 -65.91 28.60
N MET A 598 -21.70 -65.55 28.02
CA MET A 598 -20.44 -65.34 28.74
C MET A 598 -20.46 -64.05 29.60
N ALA A 599 -21.06 -62.97 29.08
CA ALA A 599 -21.27 -61.72 29.82
C ALA A 599 -22.16 -61.93 31.05
N ALA A 600 -23.27 -62.67 30.90
CA ALA A 600 -24.15 -63.03 32.02
C ALA A 600 -23.45 -63.89 33.09
N ALA A 601 -22.40 -64.63 32.70
CA ALA A 601 -21.58 -65.42 33.62
C ALA A 601 -20.41 -64.62 34.25
N GLY A 602 -20.35 -63.29 34.05
CA GLY A 602 -19.28 -62.43 34.56
C GLY A 602 -17.92 -62.60 33.88
N LYS A 603 -17.83 -63.41 32.81
CA LYS A 603 -16.60 -63.67 32.05
C LYS A 603 -16.44 -62.64 30.92
N TRP A 604 -16.26 -61.38 31.30
CA TRP A 604 -16.29 -60.24 30.37
C TRP A 604 -15.25 -60.35 29.25
N GLU A 605 -14.03 -60.79 29.54
CA GLU A 605 -12.97 -60.94 28.53
C GLU A 605 -13.32 -61.98 27.46
N GLN A 606 -13.95 -63.09 27.85
CA GLN A 606 -14.39 -64.13 26.93
C GLN A 606 -15.59 -63.65 26.10
N ALA A 607 -16.49 -62.87 26.71
CA ALA A 607 -17.62 -62.25 26.02
C ALA A 607 -17.15 -61.27 24.92
N VAL A 608 -16.17 -60.41 25.24
CA VAL A 608 -15.53 -59.48 24.28
C VAL A 608 -14.96 -60.24 23.08
N LEU A 609 -14.28 -61.38 23.29
CA LEU A 609 -13.75 -62.19 22.19
C LEU A 609 -14.86 -62.68 21.24
N LYS A 610 -15.98 -63.17 21.79
CA LYS A 610 -17.13 -63.63 21.01
C LYS A 610 -17.84 -62.50 20.28
N PHE A 611 -17.99 -61.33 20.90
CA PHE A 611 -18.56 -60.16 20.21
C PHE A 611 -17.66 -59.64 19.09
N LYS A 612 -16.33 -59.64 19.28
CA LYS A 612 -15.39 -59.31 18.20
C LYS A 612 -15.49 -60.29 17.03
N GLN A 613 -15.59 -61.58 17.30
CA GLN A 613 -15.83 -62.59 16.26
C GLN A 613 -17.17 -62.34 15.54
N ALA A 614 -18.24 -62.01 16.27
CA ALA A 614 -19.53 -61.68 15.68
C ALA A 614 -19.45 -60.46 14.73
N LEU A 615 -18.69 -59.42 15.09
CA LEU A 615 -18.49 -58.24 14.24
C LEU A 615 -17.67 -58.53 12.98
N ASN A 616 -16.78 -59.53 12.98
CA ASN A 616 -16.07 -59.92 11.76
C ASN A 616 -17.07 -60.46 10.70
N TYR A 617 -18.11 -61.16 11.15
CA TYR A 617 -19.15 -61.67 10.26
C TYR A 617 -20.18 -60.60 9.89
N ASP A 618 -20.61 -59.74 10.82
CA ASP A 618 -21.48 -58.59 10.50
C ASP A 618 -20.94 -57.30 11.15
N PRO A 619 -20.09 -56.55 10.43
CA PRO A 619 -19.54 -55.30 10.94
C PRO A 619 -20.60 -54.22 11.18
N THR A 620 -21.76 -54.32 10.54
CA THR A 620 -22.83 -53.32 10.58
C THR A 620 -23.82 -53.55 11.73
N SER A 621 -23.66 -54.63 12.48
CA SER A 621 -24.56 -54.98 13.57
C SER A 621 -24.42 -54.03 14.77
N ALA A 622 -25.35 -53.08 14.89
CA ALA A 622 -25.40 -52.13 16.01
C ALA A 622 -25.57 -52.85 17.37
N THR A 623 -26.31 -53.96 17.38
CA THR A 623 -26.56 -54.75 18.60
C THR A 623 -25.27 -55.37 19.12
N VAL A 624 -24.45 -55.98 18.25
CA VAL A 624 -23.16 -56.57 18.66
C VAL A 624 -22.19 -55.51 19.18
N ARG A 625 -22.16 -54.32 18.56
CA ARG A 625 -21.31 -53.20 19.02
C ARG A 625 -21.70 -52.74 20.41
N SER A 626 -23.00 -52.53 20.65
CA SER A 626 -23.49 -52.09 21.97
C SER A 626 -23.15 -53.09 23.09
N GLU A 627 -23.26 -54.39 22.81
CA GLU A 627 -22.93 -55.45 23.78
C GLU A 627 -21.41 -55.56 24.04
N LEU A 628 -20.59 -55.35 23.00
CA LEU A 628 -19.14 -55.25 23.14
C LEU A 628 -18.72 -54.07 24.00
N ASP A 629 -19.30 -52.89 23.76
CA ASP A 629 -19.02 -51.67 24.52
C ASP A 629 -19.41 -51.84 25.99
N SER A 630 -20.56 -52.46 26.26
CA SER A 630 -21.00 -52.80 27.60
C SER A 630 -19.99 -53.70 28.31
N ALA A 631 -19.55 -54.79 27.67
CA ALA A 631 -18.58 -55.71 28.25
C ALA A 631 -17.21 -55.05 28.49
N LEU A 632 -16.76 -54.15 27.60
CA LEU A 632 -15.51 -53.41 27.78
C LEU A 632 -15.58 -52.41 28.94
N ARG A 633 -16.73 -51.73 29.12
CA ARG A 633 -16.97 -50.84 30.28
C ARG A 633 -16.84 -51.61 31.59
N GLN A 634 -17.42 -52.81 31.66
CA GLN A 634 -17.35 -53.65 32.86
C GLN A 634 -15.92 -54.09 33.21
N ILE A 635 -15.10 -54.46 32.20
CA ILE A 635 -13.67 -54.76 32.42
C ILE A 635 -12.92 -53.54 32.97
N ASN A 636 -13.19 -52.35 32.43
CA ASN A 636 -12.54 -51.12 32.88
C ASN A 636 -12.93 -50.75 34.31
N ILE A 637 -14.21 -50.89 34.66
CA ILE A 637 -14.71 -50.69 36.03
C ILE A 637 -13.95 -51.60 37.01
N GLN A 638 -13.85 -52.90 36.71
CA GLN A 638 -13.12 -53.85 37.56
C GLN A 638 -11.63 -53.49 37.70
N ALA A 639 -11.00 -53.02 36.62
CA ALA A 639 -9.60 -52.60 36.65
C ALA A 639 -9.39 -51.34 37.51
N LEU A 640 -10.26 -50.33 37.37
CA LEU A 640 -10.21 -49.09 38.14
C LEU A 640 -10.45 -49.34 39.63
N LEU A 641 -11.40 -50.22 39.98
CA LEU A 641 -11.64 -50.64 41.37
C LEU A 641 -10.39 -51.27 41.98
N ARG A 642 -9.75 -52.23 41.27
CA ARG A 642 -8.50 -52.87 41.74
C ARG A 642 -7.36 -51.87 41.92
N GLN A 643 -7.20 -50.92 40.99
CA GLN A 643 -6.18 -49.88 41.10
C GLN A 643 -6.46 -48.92 42.26
N GLY A 644 -7.72 -48.53 42.46
CA GLY A 644 -8.13 -47.68 43.57
C GLY A 644 -7.84 -48.32 44.92
N LEU A 645 -8.14 -49.62 45.06
CA LEU A 645 -7.80 -50.41 46.24
C LEU A 645 -6.29 -50.47 46.48
N ALA A 646 -5.50 -50.76 45.45
CA ALA A 646 -4.04 -50.82 45.59
C ALA A 646 -3.42 -49.47 45.99
N GLU A 647 -3.92 -48.34 45.47
CA GLU A 647 -3.45 -47.01 45.88
C GLU A 647 -3.88 -46.65 47.30
N ARG A 648 -5.08 -47.09 47.72
CA ARG A 648 -5.53 -46.95 49.11
C ARG A 648 -4.60 -47.69 50.06
N ASP A 649 -4.28 -48.95 49.74
CA ASP A 649 -3.44 -49.80 50.59
C ASP A 649 -2.00 -49.28 50.70
N LYS A 650 -1.50 -48.51 49.71
CA LYS A 650 -0.23 -47.78 49.79
C LYS A 650 -0.29 -46.49 50.61
N GLY A 651 -1.48 -46.07 51.05
CA GLY A 651 -1.70 -44.80 51.76
C GLY A 651 -1.85 -43.57 50.85
N ASN A 652 -1.98 -43.75 49.53
CA ASN A 652 -2.17 -42.67 48.55
C ASN A 652 -3.66 -42.30 48.43
N TYR A 653 -4.28 -41.87 49.53
CA TYR A 653 -5.74 -41.72 49.63
C TYR A 653 -6.35 -40.80 48.57
N VAL A 654 -5.69 -39.69 48.22
CA VAL A 654 -6.18 -38.75 47.19
C VAL A 654 -6.27 -39.43 45.81
N ARG A 655 -5.29 -40.27 45.45
CA ARG A 655 -5.29 -41.01 44.19
C ARG A 655 -6.35 -42.11 44.18
N ALA A 656 -6.50 -42.83 45.29
CA ALA A 656 -7.53 -43.84 45.45
C ALA A 656 -8.95 -43.26 45.32
N ILE A 657 -9.24 -42.15 46.01
CA ILE A 657 -10.52 -41.41 45.91
C ILE A 657 -10.81 -41.02 44.46
N LYS A 658 -9.80 -40.50 43.75
CA LYS A 658 -9.94 -40.13 42.33
C LYS A 658 -10.26 -41.34 41.43
N LEU A 659 -9.66 -42.50 41.71
CA LEU A 659 -9.92 -43.73 40.95
C LEU A 659 -11.33 -44.28 41.21
N PHE A 660 -11.83 -44.24 42.46
CA PHE A 660 -13.21 -44.65 42.76
C PHE A 660 -14.25 -43.69 42.18
N ASN A 661 -14.02 -42.38 42.20
CA ASN A 661 -14.90 -41.42 41.52
C ASN A 661 -14.96 -41.67 40.00
N LYS A 662 -13.85 -42.05 39.36
CA LYS A 662 -13.85 -42.45 37.94
C LYS A 662 -14.70 -43.68 37.66
N VAL A 663 -14.86 -44.59 38.63
CA VAL A 663 -15.78 -45.72 38.52
C VAL A 663 -17.21 -45.22 38.58
N LEU A 664 -17.53 -44.34 39.53
CA LEU A 664 -18.87 -43.74 39.68
C LEU A 664 -19.28 -42.84 38.50
N ASP A 665 -18.31 -42.23 37.80
CA ASP A 665 -18.58 -41.52 36.54
C ASP A 665 -19.05 -42.47 35.42
N GLN A 666 -18.58 -43.72 35.43
CA GLN A 666 -18.92 -44.74 34.44
C GLN A 666 -20.15 -45.56 34.83
N ASP A 667 -20.34 -45.78 36.12
CA ASP A 667 -21.45 -46.51 36.73
C ASP A 667 -21.83 -45.85 38.06
N PRO A 668 -22.73 -44.86 38.05
CA PRO A 668 -23.14 -44.11 39.24
C PRO A 668 -23.79 -44.95 40.34
N LEU A 669 -24.26 -46.16 40.02
CA LEU A 669 -24.91 -47.08 40.95
C LEU A 669 -23.95 -48.17 41.48
N ASN A 670 -22.64 -48.05 41.18
CA ASN A 670 -21.65 -49.02 41.61
C ASN A 670 -21.44 -48.96 43.14
N THR A 671 -22.13 -49.85 43.86
CA THR A 671 -22.13 -49.90 45.33
C THR A 671 -20.74 -50.16 45.91
N GLU A 672 -19.92 -50.99 45.25
CA GLU A 672 -18.54 -51.27 45.66
C GLU A 672 -17.67 -50.01 45.62
N ALA A 673 -17.74 -49.22 44.53
CA ALA A 673 -16.99 -47.98 44.41
C ALA A 673 -17.38 -46.95 45.48
N THR A 674 -18.69 -46.82 45.77
CA THR A 674 -19.20 -45.94 46.82
C THR A 674 -18.68 -46.35 48.19
N GLU A 675 -18.75 -47.65 48.51
CA GLU A 675 -18.28 -48.17 49.80
C GLU A 675 -16.76 -47.98 49.98
N TYR A 676 -15.97 -48.25 48.94
CA TYR A 676 -14.53 -48.05 48.99
C TYR A 676 -14.14 -46.58 49.07
N LEU A 677 -14.88 -45.69 48.39
CA LEU A 677 -14.70 -44.25 48.49
C LEU A 677 -14.90 -43.76 49.92
N GLU A 678 -16.02 -44.14 50.55
CA GLU A 678 -16.32 -43.75 51.94
C GLU A 678 -15.27 -44.27 52.92
N LYS A 679 -14.89 -45.56 52.81
CA LYS A 679 -13.86 -46.16 53.66
C LYS A 679 -12.53 -45.41 53.52
N THR A 680 -12.12 -45.11 52.28
CA THR A 680 -10.87 -44.40 51.97
C THR A 680 -10.87 -42.97 52.54
N GLN A 681 -12.00 -42.26 52.46
CA GLN A 681 -12.14 -40.92 53.02
C GLN A 681 -12.04 -40.93 54.54
N ARG A 682 -12.72 -41.87 55.22
CA ARG A 682 -12.66 -42.01 56.68
C ARG A 682 -11.24 -42.29 57.16
N GLU A 683 -10.51 -43.19 56.48
CA GLU A 683 -9.11 -43.48 56.80
C GLU A 683 -8.19 -42.28 56.59
N LYS A 684 -8.35 -41.54 55.48
CA LYS A 684 -7.61 -40.29 55.21
C LYS A 684 -7.81 -39.29 56.35
N SER A 685 -9.07 -39.01 56.72
CA SER A 685 -9.41 -38.05 57.77
C SER A 685 -8.84 -38.45 59.13
N ARG A 686 -8.89 -39.74 59.48
CA ARG A 686 -8.31 -40.25 60.73
C ARG A 686 -6.79 -40.05 60.77
N LYS A 687 -6.09 -40.34 59.67
CA LYS A 687 -4.62 -40.19 59.59
C LYS A 687 -4.19 -38.73 59.71
N ILE A 688 -4.90 -37.81 59.07
CA ILE A 688 -4.67 -36.36 59.19
C ILE A 688 -4.87 -35.91 60.64
N SER A 689 -5.99 -36.30 61.27
CA SER A 689 -6.31 -35.90 62.63
C SER A 689 -5.22 -36.33 63.63
N ASN A 690 -4.73 -37.57 63.52
CA ASN A 690 -3.67 -38.07 64.39
C ASN A 690 -2.34 -37.32 64.20
N LEU A 691 -1.89 -37.14 62.95
CA LEU A 691 -0.64 -36.42 62.66
C LEU A 691 -0.69 -34.96 63.10
N LEU A 692 -1.87 -34.32 63.00
CA LEU A 692 -2.06 -32.95 63.43
C LEU A 692 -1.95 -32.83 64.95
N GLN A 693 -2.60 -33.72 65.69
CA GLN A 693 -2.54 -33.75 67.15
C GLN A 693 -1.11 -34.00 67.66
N GLU A 694 -0.40 -34.95 67.05
CA GLU A 694 1.00 -35.23 67.40
C GLU A 694 1.92 -34.04 67.09
N GLY A 695 1.76 -33.42 65.92
CA GLY A 695 2.54 -32.23 65.54
C GLY A 695 2.31 -31.07 66.50
N ILE A 696 1.05 -30.80 66.89
CA ILE A 696 0.71 -29.75 67.87
C ILE A 696 1.31 -30.07 69.23
N LYS A 697 1.28 -31.34 69.67
CA LYS A 697 1.87 -31.78 70.95
C LYS A 697 3.39 -31.57 70.98
N TYR A 698 4.11 -31.90 69.89
CA TYR A 698 5.54 -31.64 69.82
C TYR A 698 5.85 -30.13 69.74
N TYR A 699 5.01 -29.37 69.04
CA TYR A 699 5.15 -27.92 68.94
C TYR A 699 4.95 -27.22 70.29
N SER A 700 4.01 -27.68 71.12
CA SER A 700 3.78 -27.14 72.47
C SER A 700 4.85 -27.55 73.49
N ALA A 701 5.57 -28.63 73.23
CA ALA A 701 6.71 -29.07 74.04
C ALA A 701 8.05 -28.45 73.59
N ASP A 702 8.01 -27.39 72.77
CA ASP A 702 9.14 -26.70 72.14
C ASP A 702 10.11 -27.62 71.34
N ASN A 703 9.68 -28.84 71.00
CA ASN A 703 10.41 -29.77 70.15
C ASN A 703 10.04 -29.53 68.68
N PHE A 704 10.50 -28.40 68.14
CA PHE A 704 10.07 -27.94 66.82
C PHE A 704 10.53 -28.85 65.68
N VAL A 705 11.67 -29.54 65.80
CA VAL A 705 12.14 -30.51 64.78
C VAL A 705 11.14 -31.65 64.59
N ARG A 706 10.64 -32.26 65.68
CA ARG A 706 9.65 -33.33 65.59
C ARG A 706 8.27 -32.82 65.16
N ALA A 707 7.91 -31.60 65.58
CA ALA A 707 6.67 -30.96 65.15
C ALA A 707 6.64 -30.73 63.64
N ILE A 708 7.72 -30.17 63.07
CA ILE A 708 7.91 -29.96 61.63
C ILE A 708 7.73 -31.28 60.89
N ALA A 709 8.41 -32.35 61.33
CA ALA A 709 8.30 -33.67 60.69
C ALA A 709 6.88 -34.25 60.70
N CYS A 710 6.08 -34.00 61.75
CA CYS A 710 4.68 -34.44 61.80
C CYS A 710 3.78 -33.63 60.86
N PHE A 711 3.98 -32.31 60.77
CA PHE A 711 3.23 -31.46 59.86
C PHE A 711 3.61 -31.69 58.39
N ASP A 712 4.88 -31.92 58.08
CA ASP A 712 5.32 -32.30 56.73
C ASP A 712 4.67 -33.62 56.29
N LYS A 713 4.67 -34.65 57.14
CA LYS A 713 3.96 -35.93 56.87
C LYS A 713 2.45 -35.77 56.71
N LEU A 714 1.84 -34.83 57.44
CA LEU A 714 0.43 -34.52 57.26
C LEU A 714 0.19 -33.90 55.89
N LEU A 715 1.02 -32.95 55.47
CA LEU A 715 0.92 -32.29 54.18
C LEU A 715 1.26 -33.23 53.01
N GLU A 716 1.99 -34.33 53.23
CA GLU A 716 2.09 -35.41 52.22
C GLU A 716 0.75 -36.13 51.98
N VAL A 717 -0.09 -36.26 53.02
CA VAL A 717 -1.42 -36.90 52.93
C VAL A 717 -2.50 -35.92 52.48
N ASP A 718 -2.39 -34.66 52.90
CA ASP A 718 -3.31 -33.57 52.58
C ASP A 718 -2.56 -32.24 52.37
N PRO A 719 -2.03 -32.01 51.16
CA PRO A 719 -1.19 -30.84 50.86
C PRO A 719 -1.87 -29.49 51.12
N GLU A 720 -3.21 -29.44 51.08
CA GLU A 720 -4.02 -28.23 51.26
C GLU A 720 -4.44 -27.99 52.71
N ASN A 721 -3.96 -28.79 53.67
CA ASN A 721 -4.35 -28.63 55.05
C ASN A 721 -3.77 -27.32 55.65
N GLN A 722 -4.59 -26.27 55.65
CA GLN A 722 -4.18 -24.92 56.07
C GLN A 722 -3.65 -24.89 57.49
N VAL A 723 -4.24 -25.69 58.39
CA VAL A 723 -3.84 -25.76 59.79
C VAL A 723 -2.41 -26.30 59.89
N ALA A 724 -2.10 -27.39 59.21
CA ALA A 724 -0.75 -27.96 59.21
C ALA A 724 0.28 -27.03 58.57
N GLN A 725 -0.06 -26.32 57.47
CA GLN A 725 0.84 -25.34 56.85
C GLN A 725 1.18 -24.18 57.80
N GLU A 726 0.17 -23.66 58.52
CA GLU A 726 0.37 -22.57 59.45
C GLU A 726 1.24 -22.99 60.65
N TYR A 727 0.95 -24.14 61.24
CA TYR A 727 1.76 -24.67 62.34
C TYR A 727 3.18 -25.03 61.90
N LEU A 728 3.36 -25.58 60.70
CA LEU A 728 4.68 -25.85 60.12
C LEU A 728 5.51 -24.57 59.99
N LYS A 729 4.92 -23.50 59.44
CA LYS A 729 5.59 -22.20 59.27
C LYS A 729 6.02 -21.62 60.62
N ARG A 730 5.13 -21.67 61.62
CA ARG A 730 5.42 -21.20 62.98
C ARG A 730 6.52 -22.06 63.63
N ALA A 731 6.48 -23.38 63.46
CA ALA A 731 7.49 -24.31 63.98
C ALA A 731 8.87 -24.05 63.38
N GLN A 732 8.96 -23.82 62.07
CA GLN A 732 10.21 -23.48 61.39
C GLN A 732 10.78 -22.13 61.84
N GLN A 733 9.93 -21.13 62.05
CA GLN A 733 10.37 -19.82 62.55
C GLN A 733 10.94 -19.92 63.96
N LYS A 734 10.26 -20.64 64.86
CA LYS A 734 10.73 -20.86 66.23
C LYS A 734 12.01 -21.70 66.28
N GLN A 735 12.12 -22.74 65.46
CA GLN A 735 13.34 -23.55 65.34
C GLN A 735 14.54 -22.71 64.90
N ARG A 736 14.38 -21.88 63.85
CA ARG A 736 15.43 -20.97 63.38
C ARG A 736 15.83 -19.92 64.40
N ALA A 737 14.89 -19.46 65.23
CA ALA A 737 15.21 -18.54 66.32
C ALA A 737 16.04 -19.21 67.42
N LEU A 738 15.71 -20.47 67.75
CA LEU A 738 16.46 -21.29 68.70
C LEU A 738 17.89 -21.58 68.22
N GLU A 739 18.07 -21.88 66.93
CA GLU A 739 19.39 -22.12 66.32
C GLU A 739 20.29 -20.88 66.26
N LYS A 740 19.74 -19.67 66.40
CA LYS A 740 20.51 -18.41 66.47
C LYS A 740 20.91 -18.02 67.89
N LEU A 741 20.30 -18.64 68.89
CA LEU A 741 20.56 -18.39 70.31
C LEU A 741 21.58 -19.39 70.90
N GLN A 742 21.89 -20.45 70.16
CA GLN A 742 22.96 -21.42 70.42
C GLN A 742 24.17 -21.09 69.56
#